data_AF-A0A961VEI3-F1
#
_entry.id   AF-A0A961VEI3-F1
#
_cell.length_a   1.000
_cell.length_b   1.000
_cell.length_c   1.000
_cell.angle_alpha   90.00
_cell.angle_beta   90.00
_cell.angle_gamma   90.00
#
_symmetry.space_group_name_H-M   'P 1'
#
loop_
_entity.id
_entity.type
_entity.pdbx_description
1 polymer ?
#
loop_
_entity_poly.entity_id
_entity_poly.type
_entity_poly.pdbx_seq_one_letter_code
_entity_poly.pdbx_strand_id
1 'polypeptide(L)'
;MGMPKADFSKSKAAVTVNLPAGIATAFTGKDGTISTEVPMLRGENGFTVHSLLTTGETLQETNGVFNPSTAASYTPVGRFDGIGAFKSDSGTVRVFVNHEIGSAAGYTISDGGSGRVSLDGARISYFDIDTKTMAIVDGGLAYDVIHNRDGQVVSSAGQLEIPGGLRSFCSGGLFEANGFGAGHGLADRIYFAGEEASGPHGGTEWALDTATGDLWAVPAFGRARFENVAELDTGDASHVAFLLSDDSSGAALLLYVGTKHAGGNFLDRNGLKDGQLYVWKADDGALSPSQFTAGTKAGSWVPIDARDISKAGQAGYDAAGYADASTLTAKADGLGGFSFRRPEDVSVNPAEGTEAVFATTGTNASSNRAGTIYTVSVDFTQIANPTASITVLYNANLDAGQRIRNPDNLDWADDGRIYVQEDRAATGLFGDGAANGHDASILRIDPTTGAILRVAEMDRSAIAFGATDGAAGEIGTWESSGILDVSSLFGKAPGTLFLADVQAHSIVDPNLASRDLDQAGQLVAITAPGAGFGPVVSRTDVDGVTRVIGSKFDDTIIGDGAANRLIGRAGNDRIDGGDGRDVLLGGSGRDLLVDSGDGHDRIGGGRGGDEIAGGLGRDVMAGGKGHDVFVFHAIEDGGAARGDRDRIKDFRHGVDLIDLSAIDANGAAAGDAAFSFLSGKNASFSGAGAELRWYLVNRKGDAHDKTVVAADTDGDRKADFKIELTGLVHLTGSDFVL
;
A
#
# COMPACT_ATOMS: atom_id res chain seq x y z
N MET A 1 -37.81 24.01 -25.09
CA MET A 1 -36.56 23.52 -25.69
C MET A 1 -35.92 22.65 -24.63
N GLY A 2 -35.91 21.32 -24.82
CA GLY A 2 -35.41 20.39 -23.81
C GLY A 2 -33.88 20.41 -23.73
N MET A 3 -33.36 20.54 -22.52
CA MET A 3 -31.97 20.22 -22.19
C MET A 3 -31.83 18.70 -22.01
N PRO A 4 -30.62 18.13 -22.23
CA PRO A 4 -30.46 16.70 -22.46
C PRO A 4 -30.50 15.91 -21.14
N LYS A 5 -31.26 14.79 -21.14
CA LYS A 5 -31.00 13.68 -20.22
C LYS A 5 -29.56 13.20 -20.45
N ALA A 6 -28.80 12.96 -19.39
CA ALA A 6 -27.51 12.29 -19.51
C ALA A 6 -27.74 10.91 -20.13
N ASP A 7 -27.33 10.76 -21.39
CA ASP A 7 -27.46 9.52 -22.16
C ASP A 7 -26.26 8.62 -21.87
N PHE A 8 -26.40 7.73 -20.89
CA PHE A 8 -25.42 6.68 -20.56
C PHE A 8 -25.55 5.44 -21.48
N SER A 9 -26.41 5.44 -22.51
CA SER A 9 -26.73 4.23 -23.28
C SER A 9 -25.69 3.78 -24.33
N LYS A 10 -24.50 4.40 -24.39
CA LYS A 10 -23.49 4.15 -25.43
C LYS A 10 -22.22 3.42 -24.93
N SER A 11 -22.40 2.26 -24.31
CA SER A 11 -21.32 1.26 -24.24
C SER A 11 -21.87 -0.18 -24.18
N LYS A 12 -22.68 -0.58 -25.17
CA LYS A 12 -23.05 -1.99 -25.35
C LYS A 12 -21.92 -2.77 -26.02
N ALA A 13 -21.00 -3.26 -25.21
CA ALA A 13 -20.20 -4.45 -25.50
C ALA A 13 -19.94 -5.21 -24.18
N ALA A 14 -20.94 -5.96 -23.72
CA ALA A 14 -20.75 -6.90 -22.62
C ALA A 14 -19.91 -8.09 -23.12
N VAL A 15 -18.67 -8.18 -22.65
CA VAL A 15 -17.84 -9.39 -22.79
C VAL A 15 -18.08 -10.25 -21.56
N THR A 16 -18.85 -11.33 -21.73
CA THR A 16 -19.07 -12.31 -20.65
C THR A 16 -17.83 -13.20 -20.52
N VAL A 17 -17.09 -13.07 -19.42
CA VAL A 17 -16.05 -14.03 -19.03
C VAL A 17 -16.59 -14.82 -17.84
N ASN A 18 -16.86 -16.12 -18.04
CA ASN A 18 -17.20 -17.03 -16.95
C ASN A 18 -15.95 -17.28 -16.11
N LEU A 19 -15.99 -16.95 -14.82
CA LEU A 19 -15.03 -17.43 -13.84
C LEU A 19 -15.72 -18.38 -12.85
N PRO A 20 -14.99 -19.37 -12.30
CA PRO A 20 -15.52 -20.27 -11.26
C PRO A 20 -15.98 -19.47 -10.03
N ALA A 21 -17.08 -19.89 -9.41
CA ALA A 21 -17.65 -19.25 -8.23
C ALA A 21 -16.68 -19.21 -7.04
N GLY A 22 -16.60 -18.05 -6.36
CA GLY A 22 -16.15 -17.98 -4.97
C GLY A 22 -14.94 -17.10 -4.61
N ILE A 23 -14.87 -15.83 -5.02
CA ILE A 23 -13.92 -14.89 -4.40
C ILE A 23 -14.59 -13.52 -4.18
N ALA A 24 -14.85 -13.16 -2.92
CA ALA A 24 -15.05 -11.78 -2.49
C ALA A 24 -14.65 -11.63 -1.01
N THR A 25 -13.39 -11.28 -0.78
CA THR A 25 -12.84 -11.07 0.56
C THR A 25 -13.54 -9.89 1.26
N ALA A 26 -14.29 -10.18 2.33
CA ALA A 26 -14.90 -9.17 3.19
C ALA A 26 -13.93 -8.77 4.29
N PHE A 27 -13.28 -7.61 4.15
CA PHE A 27 -12.47 -7.00 5.21
C PHE A 27 -13.36 -6.74 6.42
N THR A 28 -13.13 -7.48 7.51
CA THR A 28 -13.82 -7.29 8.78
C THR A 28 -12.77 -7.33 9.88
N GLY A 29 -12.63 -6.22 10.62
CA GLY A 29 -11.93 -6.26 11.91
C GLY A 29 -12.66 -7.24 12.84
N LYS A 30 -11.93 -7.89 13.76
CA LYS A 30 -12.49 -8.84 14.75
C LYS A 30 -13.57 -8.23 15.68
N ASP A 31 -13.78 -6.92 15.63
CA ASP A 31 -14.81 -6.14 16.35
C ASP A 31 -15.77 -5.36 15.43
N GLY A 32 -15.64 -5.51 14.10
CA GLY A 32 -16.45 -4.76 13.13
C GLY A 32 -15.95 -3.35 12.81
N THR A 33 -14.77 -2.93 13.27
CA THR A 33 -14.18 -1.63 12.87
C THR A 33 -12.65 -1.67 12.79
N ILE A 34 -12.11 -1.67 11.56
CA ILE A 34 -11.04 -0.78 11.06
C ILE A 34 -11.30 -0.67 9.55
N SER A 35 -11.68 0.51 9.07
CA SER A 35 -11.76 0.84 7.64
C SER A 35 -10.58 1.76 7.33
N THR A 36 -9.73 1.38 6.38
CA THR A 36 -8.66 2.24 5.84
C THR A 36 -9.25 3.23 4.85
N GLU A 37 -9.41 4.48 5.25
CA GLU A 37 -10.04 5.49 4.38
C GLU A 37 -9.21 6.76 4.21
N VAL A 38 -8.01 6.82 4.79
CA VAL A 38 -7.04 7.86 4.44
C VAL A 38 -5.65 7.21 4.35
N PRO A 39 -4.95 7.34 3.23
CA PRO A 39 -3.55 6.96 3.13
C PRO A 39 -2.70 7.78 4.12
N MET A 40 -1.75 7.13 4.79
CA MET A 40 -0.79 7.79 5.68
C MET A 40 0.33 8.53 4.91
N LEU A 41 0.30 8.44 3.59
CA LEU A 41 1.09 9.22 2.64
C LEU A 41 0.16 10.10 1.80
N ARG A 42 0.50 11.38 1.66
CA ARG A 42 -0.16 12.33 0.75
C ARG A 42 0.63 12.41 -0.56
N GLY A 43 -0.08 12.38 -1.68
CA GLY A 43 0.50 12.59 -2.99
C GLY A 43 0.87 14.05 -3.23
N GLU A 44 2.03 14.28 -3.86
CA GLU A 44 2.58 15.59 -4.16
C GLU A 44 2.73 15.79 -5.67
N ASN A 45 2.77 17.05 -6.13
CA ASN A 45 2.99 17.39 -7.55
C ASN A 45 2.05 16.65 -8.53
N GLY A 46 0.81 16.42 -8.10
CA GLY A 46 -0.24 15.76 -8.88
C GLY A 46 -0.20 14.23 -8.85
N PHE A 47 0.73 13.62 -8.13
CA PHE A 47 0.63 12.20 -7.78
C PHE A 47 -0.52 12.00 -6.80
N THR A 48 -1.15 10.83 -6.85
CA THR A 48 -2.19 10.40 -5.90
C THR A 48 -1.73 9.15 -5.17
N VAL A 49 -2.18 8.99 -3.93
CA VAL A 49 -1.83 7.85 -3.07
C VAL A 49 -3.11 7.20 -2.60
N HIS A 50 -3.13 5.86 -2.55
CA HIS A 50 -4.27 5.05 -2.15
C HIS A 50 -3.81 3.95 -1.21
N SER A 51 -4.46 3.81 -0.06
CA SER A 51 -4.14 2.73 0.89
C SER A 51 -4.69 1.41 0.37
N LEU A 52 -3.85 0.39 0.21
CA LEU A 52 -4.30 -0.96 -0.16
C LEU A 52 -4.67 -1.76 1.07
N LEU A 53 -3.83 -1.70 2.11
CA LEU A 53 -3.95 -2.50 3.32
C LEU A 53 -3.21 -1.84 4.49
N THR A 54 -3.82 -1.79 5.66
CA THR A 54 -3.11 -1.50 6.91
C THR A 54 -2.99 -2.76 7.76
N THR A 55 -1.85 -2.95 8.43
CA THR A 55 -1.64 -4.09 9.32
C THR A 55 -2.74 -4.16 10.38
N GLY A 56 -3.18 -5.38 10.68
CA GLY A 56 -4.32 -5.63 11.57
C GLY A 56 -5.66 -5.74 10.87
N GLU A 57 -5.77 -5.30 9.61
CA GLU A 57 -6.87 -5.73 8.76
C GLU A 57 -6.80 -7.25 8.54
N THR A 58 -7.97 -7.90 8.55
CA THR A 58 -8.04 -9.34 8.30
C THR A 58 -8.58 -9.59 6.90
N LEU A 59 -7.72 -10.16 6.06
CA LEU A 59 -8.11 -10.80 4.82
C LEU A 59 -8.92 -12.05 5.16
N GLN A 60 -10.13 -12.14 4.65
CA GLN A 60 -10.97 -13.33 4.76
C GLN A 60 -10.82 -14.18 3.51
N GLU A 61 -11.19 -15.45 3.57
CA GLU A 61 -11.20 -16.38 2.43
C GLU A 61 -9.83 -16.57 1.76
N THR A 62 -8.75 -16.38 2.53
CA THR A 62 -7.40 -16.57 2.01
C THR A 62 -7.12 -18.03 1.69
N ASN A 63 -6.32 -18.27 0.66
CA ASN A 63 -6.04 -19.64 0.22
C ASN A 63 -4.91 -20.30 1.03
N GLY A 64 -4.03 -19.50 1.65
CA GLY A 64 -2.84 -20.01 2.33
C GLY A 64 -1.89 -20.73 1.38
N VAL A 65 -1.64 -20.13 0.20
CA VAL A 65 -0.96 -20.78 -0.96
C VAL A 65 0.37 -21.42 -0.57
N PHE A 66 1.20 -20.71 0.19
CA PHE A 66 2.48 -21.23 0.65
C PHE A 66 2.36 -21.86 2.05
N ASN A 67 1.62 -21.21 2.94
CA ASN A 67 1.47 -21.65 4.33
C ASN A 67 0.01 -21.95 4.69
N PRO A 68 -0.36 -23.24 4.86
CA PRO A 68 -1.74 -23.63 5.17
C PRO A 68 -2.28 -23.06 6.48
N SER A 69 -1.42 -22.63 7.41
CA SER A 69 -1.87 -21.99 8.66
C SER A 69 -2.50 -20.61 8.45
N THR A 70 -2.35 -20.05 7.24
CA THR A 70 -2.94 -18.77 6.81
C THR A 70 -4.09 -18.92 5.84
N ALA A 71 -4.63 -20.13 5.67
CA ALA A 71 -5.85 -20.36 4.92
C ALA A 71 -7.10 -19.89 5.70
N ALA A 72 -8.18 -19.61 4.97
CA ALA A 72 -9.46 -19.05 5.41
C ALA A 72 -9.42 -17.63 5.98
N SER A 73 -8.36 -17.22 6.66
CA SER A 73 -8.14 -15.82 7.00
C SER A 73 -6.66 -15.52 7.27
N TYR A 74 -6.22 -14.31 6.95
CA TYR A 74 -4.89 -13.82 7.27
C TYR A 74 -4.93 -12.39 7.81
N THR A 75 -4.21 -12.14 8.90
CA THR A 75 -4.04 -10.80 9.48
C THR A 75 -2.55 -10.48 9.48
N PRO A 76 -2.05 -9.65 8.55
CA PRO A 76 -0.69 -9.16 8.60
C PRO A 76 -0.50 -8.23 9.82
N VAL A 77 0.70 -8.24 10.39
CA VAL A 77 1.04 -7.59 11.67
C VAL A 77 2.40 -6.89 11.59
N GLY A 78 2.69 -5.98 12.52
CA GLY A 78 3.97 -5.25 12.59
C GLY A 78 4.18 -4.19 11.51
N ARG A 79 5.46 -3.87 11.23
CA ARG A 79 5.88 -2.83 10.29
C ARG A 79 6.16 -3.46 8.92
N PHE A 80 5.56 -2.91 7.87
CA PHE A 80 5.90 -3.32 6.50
C PHE A 80 7.18 -2.63 6.06
N ASP A 81 8.01 -3.37 5.36
CA ASP A 81 9.30 -2.92 4.85
C ASP A 81 9.50 -3.45 3.43
N GLY A 82 10.72 -3.83 3.05
CA GLY A 82 11.13 -4.42 1.77
C GLY A 82 10.02 -5.09 0.95
N ILE A 83 9.93 -4.70 -0.31
CA ILE A 83 8.86 -5.09 -1.23
C ILE A 83 9.43 -5.71 -2.50
N GLY A 84 8.74 -6.72 -3.02
CA GLY A 84 9.06 -7.32 -4.32
C GLY A 84 7.81 -7.84 -4.99
N ALA A 85 7.69 -7.68 -6.31
CA ALA A 85 6.46 -8.09 -7.00
C ALA A 85 6.74 -8.82 -8.31
N PHE A 86 5.85 -9.73 -8.66
CA PHE A 86 5.85 -10.37 -9.96
C PHE A 86 4.42 -10.63 -10.44
N LYS A 87 4.27 -10.75 -11.75
CA LYS A 87 2.99 -11.13 -12.34
C LYS A 87 2.70 -12.61 -12.10
N SER A 88 1.71 -12.91 -11.26
CA SER A 88 1.35 -14.29 -10.90
C SER A 88 0.56 -14.96 -12.03
N ASP A 89 -0.38 -14.23 -12.63
CA ASP A 89 -1.11 -14.65 -13.83
C ASP A 89 -1.62 -13.45 -14.65
N SER A 90 -2.53 -13.69 -15.60
CA SER A 90 -3.09 -12.60 -16.42
C SER A 90 -3.94 -11.59 -15.65
N GLY A 91 -4.43 -11.95 -14.47
CA GLY A 91 -5.34 -11.16 -13.64
C GLY A 91 -4.70 -10.58 -12.38
N THR A 92 -3.60 -11.14 -11.88
CA THR A 92 -3.02 -10.79 -10.56
C THR A 92 -1.52 -10.53 -10.59
N VAL A 93 -1.08 -9.60 -9.74
CA VAL A 93 0.31 -9.37 -9.38
C VAL A 93 0.49 -9.82 -7.93
N ARG A 94 1.43 -10.73 -7.70
CA ARG A 94 1.80 -11.15 -6.35
C ARG A 94 2.89 -10.23 -5.84
N VAL A 95 2.66 -9.67 -4.66
CA VAL A 95 3.56 -8.78 -3.96
C VAL A 95 4.01 -9.48 -2.69
N PHE A 96 5.32 -9.54 -2.47
CA PHE A 96 5.93 -9.92 -1.21
C PHE A 96 6.28 -8.66 -0.44
N VAL A 97 6.01 -8.68 0.86
CA VAL A 97 6.29 -7.57 1.77
C VAL A 97 6.96 -8.15 3.01
N ASN A 98 8.12 -7.61 3.36
CA ASN A 98 8.83 -7.92 4.59
C ASN A 98 8.12 -7.31 5.78
N HIS A 99 8.27 -7.96 6.92
CA HIS A 99 7.76 -7.44 8.17
C HIS A 99 8.87 -7.33 9.20
N GLU A 100 9.07 -6.12 9.68
CA GLU A 100 9.91 -5.84 10.83
C GLU A 100 9.06 -5.96 12.10
N ILE A 101 9.27 -7.01 12.89
CA ILE A 101 8.42 -7.32 14.04
C ILE A 101 9.23 -7.85 15.23
N GLY A 102 9.01 -7.24 16.40
CA GLY A 102 9.50 -7.78 17.67
C GLY A 102 8.95 -9.19 18.00
N SER A 103 9.53 -9.84 19.02
CA SER A 103 9.24 -11.25 19.37
C SER A 103 7.89 -11.54 20.02
N ALA A 104 6.91 -10.64 19.92
CA ALA A 104 5.58 -10.86 20.49
C ALA A 104 4.65 -11.61 19.52
N ALA A 105 4.82 -11.38 18.20
CA ALA A 105 3.98 -11.98 17.18
C ALA A 105 4.51 -13.36 16.77
N GLY A 106 3.81 -14.42 17.16
CA GLY A 106 4.12 -15.78 16.72
C GLY A 106 3.55 -16.13 15.34
N TYR A 107 4.12 -17.12 14.69
CA TYR A 107 3.57 -17.87 13.55
C TYR A 107 4.10 -19.30 13.55
N THR A 108 3.62 -20.13 12.62
CA THR A 108 4.08 -21.52 12.52
C THR A 108 4.53 -21.87 11.12
N ILE A 109 5.59 -22.68 11.05
CA ILE A 109 6.10 -23.31 9.82
C ILE A 109 6.03 -24.84 9.96
N SER A 110 6.12 -25.55 8.86
CA SER A 110 6.33 -27.01 8.81
C SER A 110 7.71 -27.39 9.33
N ASP A 111 7.81 -28.55 10.00
CA ASP A 111 9.08 -29.18 10.38
C ASP A 111 9.67 -30.08 9.28
N GLY A 112 9.09 -30.04 8.07
CA GLY A 112 9.40 -30.95 6.96
C GLY A 112 8.71 -32.32 7.06
N GLY A 113 7.95 -32.56 8.13
CA GLY A 113 7.15 -33.75 8.35
C GLY A 113 5.67 -33.42 8.53
N SER A 114 5.04 -34.02 9.54
CA SER A 114 3.64 -33.74 9.89
C SER A 114 3.51 -32.75 11.06
N GLY A 115 4.64 -32.26 11.60
CA GLY A 115 4.67 -31.35 12.74
C GLY A 115 4.76 -29.89 12.31
N ARG A 116 4.69 -28.98 13.28
CA ARG A 116 4.88 -27.55 13.07
C ARG A 116 5.79 -26.96 14.14
N VAL A 117 6.57 -25.97 13.76
CA VAL A 117 7.48 -25.21 14.62
C VAL A 117 6.89 -23.83 14.82
N SER A 118 6.80 -23.38 16.07
CA SER A 118 6.48 -22.00 16.40
C SER A 118 7.72 -21.12 16.27
N LEU A 119 7.58 -20.02 15.54
CA LEU A 119 8.56 -18.97 15.39
C LEU A 119 7.94 -17.65 15.81
N ASP A 120 8.76 -16.75 16.34
CA ASP A 120 8.37 -15.38 16.63
C ASP A 120 9.15 -14.42 15.73
N GLY A 121 8.60 -13.22 15.54
CA GLY A 121 9.29 -12.08 14.92
C GLY A 121 9.05 -11.94 13.41
N ALA A 122 10.11 -11.58 12.68
CA ALA A 122 10.05 -11.22 11.27
C ALA A 122 9.47 -12.33 10.38
N ARG A 123 8.80 -11.90 9.31
CA ARG A 123 8.17 -12.77 8.31
C ARG A 123 8.02 -12.04 6.98
N ILE A 124 7.68 -12.79 5.96
CA ILE A 124 7.34 -12.27 4.63
C ILE A 124 5.87 -12.61 4.38
N SER A 125 5.05 -11.61 4.06
CA SER A 125 3.71 -11.83 3.53
C SER A 125 3.72 -11.87 2.03
N TYR A 126 2.75 -12.57 1.45
CA TYR A 126 2.35 -12.33 0.07
C TYR A 126 0.96 -11.68 0.03
N PHE A 127 0.72 -10.85 -0.98
CA PHE A 127 -0.57 -10.28 -1.34
C PHE A 127 -0.78 -10.40 -2.84
N ASP A 128 -1.89 -10.99 -3.27
CA ASP A 128 -2.28 -11.02 -4.67
C ASP A 128 -3.18 -9.83 -4.96
N ILE A 129 -2.70 -8.94 -5.83
CA ILE A 129 -3.39 -7.71 -6.21
C ILE A 129 -3.99 -7.88 -7.60
N ASP A 130 -5.29 -7.66 -7.73
CA ASP A 130 -5.99 -7.69 -9.01
C ASP A 130 -5.53 -6.53 -9.91
N THR A 131 -5.09 -6.87 -11.12
CA THR A 131 -4.47 -5.94 -12.07
C THR A 131 -5.41 -4.88 -12.62
N LYS A 132 -6.72 -5.05 -12.46
CA LYS A 132 -7.72 -4.11 -12.98
C LYS A 132 -8.23 -3.17 -11.89
N THR A 133 -8.37 -3.69 -10.67
CA THR A 133 -9.05 -3.01 -9.57
C THR A 133 -8.12 -2.57 -8.44
N MET A 134 -6.87 -3.03 -8.43
CA MET A 134 -5.92 -2.88 -7.30
C MET A 134 -6.40 -3.50 -5.98
N ALA A 135 -7.47 -4.29 -6.01
CA ALA A 135 -7.94 -4.97 -4.81
C ALA A 135 -7.00 -6.13 -4.46
N ILE A 136 -6.67 -6.26 -3.18
CA ILE A 136 -6.05 -7.48 -2.65
C ILE A 136 -7.11 -8.59 -2.64
N VAL A 137 -6.89 -9.63 -3.43
CA VAL A 137 -7.81 -10.76 -3.61
C VAL A 137 -7.37 -12.02 -2.87
N ASP A 138 -6.11 -12.10 -2.45
CA ASP A 138 -5.58 -13.15 -1.56
C ASP A 138 -4.37 -12.63 -0.79
N GLY A 139 -4.01 -13.29 0.30
CA GLY A 139 -2.77 -13.04 1.02
C GLY A 139 -2.49 -14.04 2.12
N GLY A 140 -1.25 -14.08 2.59
CA GLY A 140 -0.82 -15.06 3.58
C GLY A 140 0.67 -14.98 3.88
N LEU A 141 1.17 -15.91 4.69
CA LEU A 141 2.61 -16.09 4.85
C LEU A 141 3.22 -16.63 3.55
N ALA A 142 4.36 -16.08 3.13
CA ALA A 142 5.00 -16.41 1.88
C ALA A 142 5.78 -17.73 1.89
N TYR A 143 5.89 -18.40 3.05
CA TYR A 143 6.63 -19.65 3.19
C TYR A 143 6.07 -20.56 4.30
N ASP A 144 6.34 -21.87 4.16
CA ASP A 144 6.04 -22.88 5.18
C ASP A 144 7.25 -23.73 5.57
N VAL A 145 8.33 -23.71 4.81
CA VAL A 145 9.56 -24.47 5.10
C VAL A 145 10.74 -23.51 5.12
N ILE A 146 11.60 -23.64 6.12
CA ILE A 146 12.86 -22.90 6.19
C ILE A 146 14.03 -23.88 6.14
N HIS A 147 15.01 -23.61 5.29
CA HIS A 147 16.31 -24.28 5.25
C HIS A 147 17.34 -23.39 5.93
N ASN A 148 17.92 -23.86 7.02
CA ASN A 148 18.92 -23.11 7.78
C ASN A 148 20.27 -23.01 7.04
N ARG A 149 21.27 -22.38 7.67
CA ARG A 149 22.61 -22.19 7.09
C ARG A 149 23.38 -23.49 6.80
N ASP A 150 23.00 -24.60 7.42
CA ASP A 150 23.54 -25.93 7.11
C ASP A 150 22.79 -26.64 5.96
N GLY A 151 21.76 -25.99 5.40
CA GLY A 151 20.88 -26.55 4.37
C GLY A 151 19.88 -27.57 4.92
N GLN A 152 19.62 -27.56 6.23
CA GLN A 152 18.68 -28.47 6.89
C GLN A 152 17.33 -27.79 7.08
N VAL A 153 16.25 -28.55 6.91
CA VAL A 153 14.91 -28.08 7.27
C VAL A 153 14.85 -27.80 8.77
N VAL A 154 14.36 -26.61 9.11
CA VAL A 154 14.22 -26.16 10.49
C VAL A 154 13.10 -26.93 11.19
N SER A 155 13.45 -27.67 12.22
CA SER A 155 12.53 -28.40 13.11
C SER A 155 12.44 -27.79 14.51
N SER A 156 13.19 -26.73 14.80
CA SER A 156 13.15 -25.96 16.04
C SER A 156 13.71 -24.55 15.86
N ALA A 157 13.15 -23.56 16.55
CA ALA A 157 13.59 -22.15 16.45
C ALA A 157 15.10 -21.95 16.73
N GLY A 158 15.70 -22.79 17.59
CA GLY A 158 17.12 -22.70 17.92
C GLY A 158 18.07 -22.97 16.75
N GLN A 159 17.60 -23.60 15.67
CA GLN A 159 18.40 -23.84 14.45
C GLN A 159 18.59 -22.60 13.57
N LEU A 160 17.88 -21.51 13.87
CA LEU A 160 18.02 -20.23 13.17
C LEU A 160 19.11 -19.34 13.78
N GLU A 161 19.74 -19.77 14.87
CA GLU A 161 20.81 -19.06 15.60
C GLU A 161 20.41 -17.69 16.16
N ILE A 162 19.15 -17.31 15.98
CA ILE A 162 18.52 -16.13 16.56
C ILE A 162 17.47 -16.62 17.57
N PRO A 163 17.55 -16.21 18.85
CA PRO A 163 16.64 -16.70 19.87
C PRO A 163 15.16 -16.48 19.50
N GLY A 164 14.37 -17.54 19.47
CA GLY A 164 12.91 -17.47 19.21
C GLY A 164 12.51 -17.44 17.72
N GLY A 165 13.43 -17.18 16.79
CA GLY A 165 13.12 -17.07 15.36
C GLY A 165 13.79 -15.87 14.69
N LEU A 166 13.29 -15.52 13.51
CA LEU A 166 13.69 -14.35 12.71
C LEU A 166 13.27 -13.06 13.40
N ARG A 167 13.96 -11.92 13.22
CA ARG A 167 13.74 -10.75 14.09
C ARG A 167 13.46 -9.44 13.35
N SER A 168 14.25 -9.09 12.36
CA SER A 168 14.08 -7.87 11.58
C SER A 168 14.44 -8.19 10.14
N PHE A 169 13.43 -8.51 9.33
CA PHE A 169 13.56 -8.41 7.88
C PHE A 169 13.38 -6.96 7.52
N CYS A 170 14.47 -6.33 7.07
CA CYS A 170 14.48 -4.95 6.63
C CYS A 170 13.99 -4.90 5.18
N SER A 171 14.74 -4.27 4.28
CA SER A 171 14.43 -4.29 2.87
C SER A 171 14.57 -5.67 2.18
N GLY A 172 14.25 -5.71 0.90
CA GLY A 172 14.19 -6.92 0.08
C GLY A 172 14.19 -6.61 -1.41
N GLY A 173 14.30 -7.66 -2.22
CA GLY A 173 14.34 -7.52 -3.67
C GLY A 173 13.92 -8.78 -4.40
N LEU A 174 13.03 -8.66 -5.38
CA LEU A 174 12.64 -9.77 -6.25
C LEU A 174 13.41 -9.72 -7.56
N PHE A 175 14.03 -10.84 -7.92
CA PHE A 175 14.73 -11.01 -9.18
C PHE A 175 14.08 -12.12 -10.00
N GLU A 176 13.82 -11.82 -11.27
CA GLU A 176 13.23 -12.76 -12.22
C GLU A 176 14.26 -13.79 -12.70
N ALA A 177 13.79 -15.01 -12.98
CA ALA A 177 14.63 -16.02 -13.60
C ALA A 177 15.12 -15.52 -14.97
N ASN A 178 16.42 -15.62 -15.23
CA ASN A 178 17.06 -15.14 -16.45
C ASN A 178 16.87 -13.62 -16.67
N GLY A 179 16.94 -12.82 -15.59
CA GLY A 179 16.63 -11.38 -15.60
C GLY A 179 17.38 -10.55 -16.64
N PHE A 180 18.58 -10.97 -17.05
CA PHE A 180 19.41 -10.28 -18.05
C PHE A 180 19.41 -10.95 -19.44
N GLY A 181 18.49 -11.88 -19.66
CA GLY A 181 18.37 -12.64 -20.90
C GLY A 181 18.70 -14.12 -20.73
N ALA A 182 18.51 -14.91 -21.79
CA ALA A 182 18.51 -16.37 -21.73
C ALA A 182 19.80 -16.95 -21.10
N GLY A 183 19.67 -17.52 -19.88
CA GLY A 183 20.77 -18.10 -19.12
C GLY A 183 21.57 -17.12 -18.28
N HIS A 184 21.33 -15.81 -18.36
CA HIS A 184 22.05 -14.77 -17.61
C HIS A 184 21.28 -14.39 -16.33
N GLY A 185 22.01 -14.28 -15.22
CA GLY A 185 21.43 -14.09 -13.89
C GLY A 185 20.91 -15.38 -13.26
N LEU A 186 19.98 -15.27 -12.31
CA LEU A 186 19.39 -16.38 -11.57
C LEU A 186 18.66 -17.39 -12.48
N ALA A 187 18.66 -18.66 -12.05
CA ALA A 187 17.95 -19.73 -12.73
C ALA A 187 16.46 -19.79 -12.36
N ASP A 188 16.11 -19.30 -11.16
CA ASP A 188 14.76 -19.25 -10.62
C ASP A 188 14.37 -17.80 -10.26
N ARG A 189 13.08 -17.55 -10.11
CA ARG A 189 12.59 -16.28 -9.52
C ARG A 189 12.74 -16.35 -8.01
N ILE A 190 13.48 -15.41 -7.45
CA ILE A 190 13.81 -15.40 -6.03
C ILE A 190 13.47 -14.04 -5.44
N TYR A 191 12.84 -14.06 -4.28
CA TYR A 191 12.71 -12.88 -3.44
C TYR A 191 13.73 -12.96 -2.29
N PHE A 192 14.57 -11.95 -2.17
CA PHE A 192 15.58 -11.85 -1.12
C PHE A 192 15.07 -10.97 0.03
N ALA A 193 15.39 -11.37 1.26
CA ALA A 193 15.07 -10.62 2.47
C ALA A 193 16.26 -10.67 3.43
N GLY A 194 16.77 -9.48 3.78
CA GLY A 194 17.90 -9.30 4.66
C GLY A 194 17.49 -9.31 6.13
N GLU A 195 18.15 -10.14 6.94
CA GLU A 195 17.99 -10.07 8.41
C GLU A 195 18.96 -9.05 8.99
N GLU A 196 18.46 -7.94 9.51
CA GLU A 196 19.25 -6.85 10.09
C GLU A 196 19.70 -7.14 11.55
N ALA A 197 19.11 -8.17 12.18
CA ALA A 197 19.29 -8.40 13.60
C ALA A 197 20.72 -8.77 14.03
N SER A 198 21.14 -8.19 15.16
CA SER A 198 22.43 -8.44 15.80
C SER A 198 22.45 -9.72 16.65
N GLY A 199 22.13 -10.86 16.03
CA GLY A 199 22.42 -12.18 16.62
C GLY A 199 23.92 -12.31 16.98
N PRO A 200 24.34 -13.37 17.69
CA PRO A 200 25.73 -13.52 18.14
C PRO A 200 26.77 -13.47 17.01
N HIS A 201 26.35 -13.69 15.76
CA HIS A 201 27.21 -13.68 14.57
C HIS A 201 26.85 -12.59 13.53
N GLY A 202 25.78 -11.82 13.76
CA GLY A 202 25.15 -10.98 12.73
C GLY A 202 24.08 -11.72 11.90
N GLY A 203 23.49 -10.98 10.96
CA GLY A 203 22.35 -11.39 10.14
C GLY A 203 22.66 -12.43 9.08
N THR A 204 21.60 -12.90 8.43
CA THR A 204 21.64 -13.85 7.30
C THR A 204 20.75 -13.32 6.20
N GLU A 205 21.24 -13.34 4.97
CA GLU A 205 20.39 -13.13 3.80
C GLU A 205 19.56 -14.38 3.53
N TRP A 206 18.26 -14.19 3.27
CA TRP A 206 17.32 -15.27 2.98
C TRP A 206 16.80 -15.18 1.55
N ALA A 207 16.78 -16.31 0.85
CA ALA A 207 16.27 -16.46 -0.50
C ALA A 207 14.97 -17.26 -0.48
N LEU A 208 13.85 -16.60 -0.75
CA LEU A 208 12.54 -17.22 -0.91
C LEU A 208 12.39 -17.77 -2.32
N ASP A 209 12.24 -19.09 -2.44
CA ASP A 209 11.82 -19.74 -3.69
C ASP A 209 10.33 -19.46 -3.93
N THR A 210 10.05 -18.52 -4.82
CA THR A 210 8.68 -18.06 -5.11
C THR A 210 7.80 -19.13 -5.75
N ALA A 211 8.39 -20.21 -6.27
CA ALA A 211 7.65 -21.33 -6.85
C ALA A 211 7.19 -22.35 -5.81
N THR A 212 7.97 -22.54 -4.74
CA THR A 212 7.72 -23.60 -3.74
C THR A 212 7.25 -23.06 -2.39
N GLY A 213 7.60 -21.82 -2.03
CA GLY A 213 7.41 -21.29 -0.68
C GLY A 213 8.44 -21.81 0.33
N ASP A 214 9.60 -22.26 -0.15
CA ASP A 214 10.74 -22.60 0.71
C ASP A 214 11.64 -21.37 0.90
N LEU A 215 11.98 -21.05 2.15
CA LEU A 215 12.90 -19.98 2.51
C LEU A 215 14.28 -20.55 2.81
N TRP A 216 15.31 -20.14 2.07
CA TRP A 216 16.67 -20.67 2.19
C TRP A 216 17.62 -19.64 2.75
N ALA A 217 18.37 -19.97 3.81
CA ALA A 217 19.52 -19.16 4.19
C ALA A 217 20.56 -19.15 3.06
N VAL A 218 21.25 -18.02 2.87
CA VAL A 218 22.33 -17.88 1.87
C VAL A 218 23.69 -17.65 2.57
N PRO A 219 24.37 -18.71 3.06
CA PRO A 219 25.59 -18.55 3.83
C PRO A 219 26.74 -17.88 3.09
N ALA A 220 26.80 -18.06 1.75
CA ALA A 220 27.89 -17.59 0.92
C ALA A 220 27.98 -16.05 0.84
N PHE A 221 26.89 -15.35 1.17
CA PHE A 221 26.86 -13.89 1.28
C PHE A 221 27.54 -13.39 2.58
N GLY A 222 27.87 -14.30 3.50
CA GLY A 222 28.53 -13.98 4.75
C GLY A 222 27.56 -13.66 5.88
N ARG A 223 27.92 -12.63 6.66
CA ARG A 223 27.18 -12.09 7.81
C ARG A 223 27.28 -10.58 7.78
N ALA A 224 26.15 -9.90 7.88
CA ALA A 224 26.05 -8.45 7.88
C ALA A 224 24.79 -8.04 8.65
N ARG A 225 24.54 -6.74 8.76
CA ARG A 225 23.19 -6.20 8.96
C ARG A 225 22.58 -5.97 7.58
N PHE A 226 22.08 -7.04 6.97
CA PHE A 226 21.66 -6.96 5.57
C PHE A 226 20.47 -6.03 5.42
N GLU A 227 20.62 -5.02 4.57
CA GLU A 227 19.52 -4.15 4.18
C GLU A 227 18.80 -4.77 2.98
N ASN A 228 19.45 -4.78 1.81
CA ASN A 228 19.00 -5.54 0.66
C ASN A 228 20.17 -6.00 -0.23
N VAL A 229 19.82 -6.59 -1.37
CA VAL A 229 20.76 -7.03 -2.38
C VAL A 229 20.29 -6.58 -3.76
N ALA A 230 21.24 -6.43 -4.70
CA ALA A 230 20.96 -6.11 -6.10
C ALA A 230 21.74 -7.04 -7.03
N GLU A 231 21.03 -7.79 -7.88
CA GLU A 231 21.66 -8.67 -8.88
C GLU A 231 22.27 -7.86 -10.03
N LEU A 232 23.49 -8.16 -10.44
CA LEU A 232 24.15 -7.51 -11.58
C LEU A 232 24.34 -8.49 -12.75
N ASP A 233 24.27 -7.96 -13.98
CA ASP A 233 24.62 -8.72 -15.17
C ASP A 233 26.14 -8.90 -15.26
N THR A 234 26.59 -10.15 -15.14
CA THR A 234 28.01 -10.51 -15.28
C THR A 234 28.46 -10.57 -16.75
N GLY A 235 27.51 -10.59 -17.69
CA GLY A 235 27.77 -10.95 -19.09
C GLY A 235 28.11 -12.43 -19.30
N ASP A 236 28.03 -13.26 -18.25
CA ASP A 236 28.38 -14.68 -18.27
C ASP A 236 27.25 -15.55 -17.68
N ALA A 237 26.65 -16.38 -18.53
CA ALA A 237 25.57 -17.29 -18.16
C ALA A 237 25.94 -18.35 -17.11
N SER A 238 27.22 -18.52 -16.76
CA SER A 238 27.68 -19.45 -15.72
C SER A 238 27.84 -18.80 -14.34
N HIS A 239 27.75 -17.46 -14.25
CA HIS A 239 27.96 -16.72 -13.02
C HIS A 239 26.78 -15.81 -12.67
N VAL A 240 26.64 -15.51 -11.39
CA VAL A 240 25.76 -14.47 -10.85
C VAL A 240 26.60 -13.50 -10.02
N ALA A 241 26.16 -12.25 -9.93
CA ALA A 241 26.79 -11.26 -9.08
C ALA A 241 25.74 -10.48 -8.31
N PHE A 242 26.03 -10.16 -7.04
CA PHE A 242 25.14 -9.39 -6.17
C PHE A 242 25.92 -8.31 -5.43
N LEU A 243 25.45 -7.07 -5.50
CA LEU A 243 25.82 -6.06 -4.51
C LEU A 243 25.03 -6.34 -3.23
N LEU A 244 25.72 -6.30 -2.09
CA LEU A 244 25.12 -6.50 -0.78
C LEU A 244 25.37 -5.25 0.07
N SER A 245 24.31 -4.67 0.61
CA SER A 245 24.39 -3.59 1.60
C SER A 245 24.39 -4.14 3.02
N ASP A 246 25.06 -3.40 3.90
CA ASP A 246 25.25 -3.73 5.32
C ASP A 246 25.03 -2.46 6.12
N ASP A 247 23.88 -2.33 6.79
CA ASP A 247 23.55 -1.17 7.62
C ASP A 247 24.30 -1.18 8.97
N SER A 248 25.60 -1.46 8.90
CA SER A 248 26.52 -1.29 10.00
C SER A 248 27.24 0.05 9.87
N SER A 249 27.38 0.75 11.00
CA SER A 249 28.19 1.96 11.09
C SER A 249 29.66 1.63 10.79
N GLY A 250 30.04 1.86 9.53
CA GLY A 250 31.41 1.66 9.04
C GLY A 250 31.54 0.54 8.01
N ALA A 251 30.44 -0.11 7.63
CA ALA A 251 30.45 -1.14 6.60
C ALA A 251 30.98 -0.62 5.26
N ALA A 252 31.60 -1.54 4.53
CA ALA A 252 31.96 -1.35 3.15
C ALA A 252 30.87 -1.93 2.24
N LEU A 253 30.82 -1.49 0.98
CA LEU A 253 29.98 -2.12 -0.02
C LEU A 253 30.59 -3.47 -0.40
N LEU A 254 29.77 -4.53 -0.39
CA LEU A 254 30.18 -5.89 -0.71
C LEU A 254 29.69 -6.28 -2.10
N LEU A 255 30.49 -7.09 -2.79
CA LEU A 255 30.11 -7.76 -4.02
C LEU A 255 30.29 -9.26 -3.83
N TYR A 256 29.25 -10.04 -4.09
CA TYR A 256 29.34 -11.48 -4.21
C TYR A 256 29.39 -11.86 -5.69
N VAL A 257 30.27 -12.80 -6.05
CA VAL A 257 30.27 -13.44 -7.39
C VAL A 257 30.22 -14.96 -7.19
N GLY A 258 29.16 -15.58 -7.70
CA GLY A 258 28.88 -17.01 -7.52
C GLY A 258 28.87 -17.79 -8.82
N THR A 259 29.15 -19.09 -8.74
CA THR A 259 29.12 -20.00 -9.90
C THR A 259 27.85 -20.85 -9.90
N LYS A 260 27.12 -20.87 -11.00
CA LYS A 260 25.92 -21.70 -11.15
C LYS A 260 26.25 -23.16 -11.40
N HIS A 261 25.54 -24.04 -10.70
CA HIS A 261 25.65 -25.49 -10.84
C HIS A 261 24.27 -26.09 -11.12
N ALA A 262 23.86 -26.10 -12.40
CA ALA A 262 22.51 -26.46 -12.84
C ALA A 262 21.98 -27.83 -12.35
N GLY A 263 22.87 -28.77 -12.00
CA GLY A 263 22.49 -30.09 -11.47
C GLY A 263 22.36 -30.17 -9.95
N GLY A 264 22.56 -29.07 -9.22
CA GLY A 264 22.52 -29.04 -7.76
C GLY A 264 21.15 -28.63 -7.19
N ASN A 265 21.12 -28.34 -5.88
CA ASN A 265 19.92 -27.87 -5.20
C ASN A 265 19.56 -26.41 -5.59
N PHE A 266 18.58 -25.83 -4.89
CA PHE A 266 18.14 -24.44 -5.12
C PHE A 266 19.28 -23.42 -5.07
N LEU A 267 20.12 -23.46 -4.04
CA LEU A 267 21.26 -22.55 -3.93
C LEU A 267 22.34 -22.84 -4.98
N ASP A 268 22.64 -24.13 -5.25
CA ASP A 268 23.63 -24.53 -6.25
C ASP A 268 23.26 -24.01 -7.66
N ARG A 269 22.03 -24.25 -8.12
CA ARG A 269 21.63 -23.91 -9.50
C ARG A 269 21.51 -22.41 -9.74
N ASN A 270 21.26 -21.66 -8.68
CA ASN A 270 21.23 -20.19 -8.67
C ASN A 270 22.59 -19.56 -8.39
N GLY A 271 23.64 -20.36 -8.16
CA GLY A 271 24.98 -19.84 -7.89
C GLY A 271 25.11 -19.11 -6.57
N LEU A 272 24.29 -19.46 -5.58
CA LEU A 272 24.22 -18.82 -4.25
C LEU A 272 24.98 -19.61 -3.16
N LYS A 273 25.60 -20.73 -3.53
CA LYS A 273 26.29 -21.63 -2.59
C LYS A 273 27.81 -21.48 -2.63
N ASP A 274 28.38 -21.46 -3.83
CA ASP A 274 29.82 -21.44 -4.08
C ASP A 274 30.19 -20.14 -4.78
N GLY A 275 30.82 -19.22 -4.05
CA GLY A 275 31.22 -17.92 -4.60
C GLY A 275 32.26 -17.21 -3.75
N GLN A 276 32.70 -16.07 -4.27
CA GLN A 276 33.70 -15.20 -3.66
C GLN A 276 33.03 -13.89 -3.27
N LEU A 277 33.25 -13.48 -2.02
CA LEU A 277 32.87 -12.15 -1.55
C LEU A 277 34.05 -11.18 -1.79
N TYR A 278 33.73 -9.95 -2.12
CA TYR A 278 34.68 -8.88 -2.37
C TYR A 278 34.27 -7.63 -1.59
N VAL A 279 35.26 -6.79 -1.30
CA VAL A 279 35.07 -5.43 -0.78
C VAL A 279 35.55 -4.40 -1.80
N TRP A 280 34.81 -3.32 -1.98
CA TRP A 280 35.27 -2.24 -2.86
C TRP A 280 36.37 -1.41 -2.19
N LYS A 281 37.44 -1.16 -2.95
CA LYS A 281 38.59 -0.37 -2.54
C LYS A 281 38.86 0.73 -3.55
N ALA A 282 38.91 1.96 -3.09
CA ALA A 282 39.30 3.10 -3.91
C ALA A 282 40.77 2.99 -4.36
N ASP A 283 41.04 3.22 -5.65
CA ASP A 283 42.39 3.11 -6.21
C ASP A 283 43.34 4.19 -5.68
N ASP A 284 42.80 5.35 -5.30
CA ASP A 284 43.57 6.46 -4.73
C ASP A 284 43.77 6.35 -3.21
N GLY A 285 43.32 5.25 -2.60
CA GLY A 285 43.48 4.98 -1.17
C GLY A 285 42.54 5.77 -0.27
N ALA A 286 41.48 6.39 -0.81
CA ALA A 286 40.41 6.94 0.02
C ALA A 286 39.71 5.82 0.82
N LEU A 287 39.31 6.12 2.05
CA LEU A 287 38.74 5.13 2.98
C LEU A 287 37.34 5.50 3.48
N SER A 288 36.85 6.71 3.19
CA SER A 288 35.55 7.15 3.70
C SER A 288 34.93 8.30 2.88
N PRO A 289 33.60 8.53 3.02
CA PRO A 289 32.88 9.62 2.35
C PRO A 289 33.48 11.02 2.57
N SER A 290 34.17 11.25 3.69
CA SER A 290 34.84 12.53 3.96
C SER A 290 35.92 12.89 2.93
N GLN A 291 36.43 11.89 2.20
CA GLN A 291 37.44 12.03 1.13
C GLN A 291 36.81 11.87 -0.28
N PHE A 292 35.48 11.73 -0.37
CA PHE A 292 34.75 11.48 -1.60
C PHE A 292 33.38 12.17 -1.56
N THR A 293 33.39 13.50 -1.51
CA THR A 293 32.16 14.29 -1.31
C THR A 293 31.42 14.61 -2.61
N ALA A 294 32.07 14.48 -3.77
CA ALA A 294 31.52 14.73 -5.10
C ALA A 294 32.35 14.02 -6.19
N GLY A 295 31.77 13.89 -7.39
CA GLY A 295 32.43 13.34 -8.58
C GLY A 295 32.47 11.81 -8.62
N THR A 296 33.37 11.27 -9.44
CA THR A 296 33.54 9.82 -9.65
C THR A 296 34.89 9.36 -9.12
N LYS A 297 34.93 8.17 -8.54
CA LYS A 297 36.12 7.53 -8.02
C LYS A 297 36.23 6.09 -8.54
N ALA A 298 37.36 5.79 -9.17
CA ALA A 298 37.68 4.44 -9.59
C ALA A 298 38.13 3.59 -8.40
N GLY A 299 37.82 2.30 -8.47
CA GLY A 299 38.24 1.32 -7.49
C GLY A 299 38.19 -0.10 -8.02
N SER A 300 38.71 -0.99 -7.19
CA SER A 300 38.84 -2.41 -7.49
C SER A 300 38.12 -3.24 -6.44
N TRP A 301 37.51 -4.35 -6.84
CA TRP A 301 36.93 -5.33 -5.92
C TRP A 301 38.03 -6.26 -5.40
N VAL A 302 38.28 -6.23 -4.10
CA VAL A 302 39.32 -7.03 -3.45
C VAL A 302 38.68 -8.24 -2.77
N PRO A 303 39.11 -9.48 -3.06
CA PRO A 303 38.57 -10.67 -2.41
C PRO A 303 38.69 -10.60 -0.88
N ILE A 304 37.62 -10.97 -0.17
CA ILE A 304 37.60 -11.09 1.28
C ILE A 304 37.27 -12.52 1.70
N ASP A 305 38.09 -13.08 2.59
CA ASP A 305 37.88 -14.42 3.13
C ASP A 305 36.77 -14.42 4.18
N ALA A 306 35.53 -14.61 3.73
CA ALA A 306 34.33 -14.67 4.58
C ALA A 306 34.22 -15.97 5.38
N ARG A 307 34.95 -17.03 5.01
CA ARG A 307 34.90 -18.34 5.67
C ARG A 307 36.28 -18.94 5.91
N ASP A 308 36.51 -19.45 7.11
CA ASP A 308 37.71 -20.19 7.52
C ASP A 308 37.29 -21.41 8.35
N ILE A 309 37.31 -22.60 7.71
CA ILE A 309 36.86 -23.85 8.35
C ILE A 309 37.72 -24.22 9.57
N SER A 310 38.99 -23.78 9.61
CA SER A 310 39.88 -24.05 10.74
C SER A 310 39.47 -23.26 12.00
N LYS A 311 38.62 -22.25 11.83
CA LYS A 311 38.09 -21.39 12.89
C LYS A 311 36.61 -21.64 13.21
N ALA A 312 36.01 -22.67 12.63
CA ALA A 312 34.62 -23.07 12.94
C ALA A 312 34.36 -23.17 14.45
N GLY A 313 33.36 -22.42 14.93
CA GLY A 313 32.95 -22.35 16.33
C GLY A 313 33.91 -21.58 17.26
N GLN A 314 34.96 -20.95 16.74
CA GLN A 314 35.86 -20.08 17.51
C GLN A 314 35.31 -18.66 17.60
N ALA A 315 35.80 -17.86 18.56
CA ALA A 315 35.43 -16.46 18.66
C ALA A 315 35.71 -15.71 17.34
N GLY A 316 34.73 -14.94 16.87
CA GLY A 316 34.78 -14.28 15.56
C GLY A 316 34.13 -15.07 14.42
N TYR A 317 33.72 -16.32 14.65
CA TYR A 317 33.24 -17.23 13.61
C TYR A 317 32.05 -18.07 14.08
N ASP A 318 31.14 -18.38 13.15
CA ASP A 318 30.01 -19.29 13.39
C ASP A 318 30.44 -20.77 13.33
N ALA A 319 29.49 -21.67 13.60
CA ALA A 319 29.73 -23.12 13.64
C ALA A 319 30.21 -23.71 12.31
N ALA A 320 29.91 -23.06 11.18
CA ALA A 320 30.34 -23.46 9.84
C ALA A 320 31.65 -22.77 9.40
N GLY A 321 32.21 -21.90 10.25
CA GLY A 321 33.44 -21.17 10.01
C GLY A 321 33.27 -19.87 9.23
N TYR A 322 32.07 -19.34 9.08
CA TYR A 322 31.89 -17.99 8.53
C TYR A 322 32.26 -16.95 9.58
N ALA A 323 32.97 -15.90 9.17
CA ALA A 323 33.24 -14.77 10.03
C ALA A 323 31.93 -14.10 10.46
N ASP A 324 31.82 -13.74 11.74
CA ASP A 324 30.72 -12.86 12.17
C ASP A 324 30.82 -11.47 11.53
N ALA A 325 29.72 -10.72 11.54
CA ALA A 325 29.64 -9.41 10.88
C ALA A 325 30.77 -8.45 11.34
N SER A 326 31.10 -8.46 12.63
CA SER A 326 32.17 -7.61 13.18
C SER A 326 33.56 -8.00 12.68
N THR A 327 33.82 -9.31 12.57
CA THR A 327 35.07 -9.88 12.08
C THR A 327 35.20 -9.66 10.56
N LEU A 328 34.10 -9.76 9.83
CA LEU A 328 34.05 -9.48 8.39
C LEU A 328 34.33 -7.99 8.11
N THR A 329 33.73 -7.08 8.87
CA THR A 329 34.02 -5.64 8.81
C THR A 329 35.50 -5.35 9.09
N ALA A 330 36.07 -5.92 10.16
CA ALA A 330 37.48 -5.73 10.48
C ALA A 330 38.44 -6.27 9.40
N LYS A 331 38.05 -7.37 8.73
CA LYS A 331 38.79 -7.91 7.57
C LYS A 331 38.72 -6.95 6.38
N ALA A 332 37.55 -6.39 6.07
CA ALA A 332 37.37 -5.40 5.01
C ALA A 332 38.25 -4.16 5.26
N ASP A 333 38.25 -3.63 6.48
CA ASP A 333 39.12 -2.52 6.89
C ASP A 333 40.60 -2.85 6.68
N GLY A 334 41.02 -4.07 7.06
CA GLY A 334 42.41 -4.54 6.89
C GLY A 334 42.87 -4.62 5.43
N LEU A 335 41.94 -4.76 4.49
CA LEU A 335 42.21 -4.74 3.05
C LEU A 335 42.25 -3.31 2.45
N GLY A 336 41.87 -2.31 3.25
CA GLY A 336 41.67 -0.93 2.82
C GLY A 336 40.33 -0.73 2.10
N GLY A 337 39.29 -1.49 2.47
CA GLY A 337 37.95 -1.30 1.98
C GLY A 337 37.43 0.10 2.30
N PHE A 338 36.62 0.66 1.40
CA PHE A 338 36.02 1.98 1.61
C PHE A 338 34.80 1.85 2.53
N SER A 339 34.81 2.59 3.64
CA SER A 339 33.76 2.55 4.65
C SER A 339 32.66 3.57 4.32
N PHE A 340 31.55 3.10 3.75
CA PHE A 340 30.44 3.94 3.27
C PHE A 340 29.54 4.47 4.38
N ARG A 341 29.62 3.87 5.59
CA ARG A 341 28.86 4.25 6.81
C ARG A 341 27.34 4.14 6.63
N ARG A 342 26.78 2.98 6.98
CA ARG A 342 25.35 2.67 6.81
C ARG A 342 24.88 2.68 5.34
N PRO A 343 25.47 1.86 4.45
CA PRO A 343 24.81 1.49 3.20
C PRO A 343 23.41 0.94 3.48
N GLU A 344 22.42 1.56 2.84
CA GLU A 344 21.02 1.13 2.88
C GLU A 344 20.68 0.40 1.56
N ASP A 345 19.51 0.65 0.97
CA ASP A 345 19.10 0.02 -0.27
C ASP A 345 20.06 0.25 -1.45
N VAL A 346 20.21 -0.82 -2.23
CA VAL A 346 20.80 -0.85 -3.56
C VAL A 346 19.76 -1.31 -4.59
N SER A 347 19.73 -0.68 -5.76
CA SER A 347 18.83 -1.04 -6.87
C SER A 347 19.55 -0.91 -8.22
N VAL A 348 19.26 -1.83 -9.14
CA VAL A 348 19.94 -1.99 -10.44
C VAL A 348 19.33 -1.01 -11.45
N ASN A 349 20.17 -0.40 -12.29
CA ASN A 349 19.68 0.36 -13.43
C ASN A 349 18.97 -0.58 -14.42
N PRO A 350 17.66 -0.43 -14.68
CA PRO A 350 16.90 -1.33 -15.54
C PRO A 350 17.35 -1.27 -17.01
N ALA A 351 18.07 -0.22 -17.41
CA ALA A 351 18.62 -0.06 -18.76
C ALA A 351 20.07 -0.58 -18.90
N GLU A 352 20.79 -0.79 -17.80
CA GLU A 352 22.19 -1.21 -17.78
C GLU A 352 22.47 -2.09 -16.56
N GLY A 353 22.43 -3.42 -16.75
CA GLY A 353 22.52 -4.39 -15.66
C GLY A 353 23.87 -4.43 -14.93
N THR A 354 24.88 -3.69 -15.40
CA THR A 354 26.17 -3.52 -14.70
C THR A 354 26.22 -2.27 -13.82
N GLU A 355 25.17 -1.46 -13.81
CA GLU A 355 25.07 -0.24 -13.02
C GLU A 355 23.99 -0.37 -11.94
N ALA A 356 24.26 0.17 -10.75
CA ALA A 356 23.30 0.25 -9.66
C ALA A 356 23.39 1.61 -8.96
N VAL A 357 22.32 1.99 -8.27
CA VAL A 357 22.28 3.08 -7.30
C VAL A 357 22.23 2.51 -5.90
N PHE A 358 22.87 3.16 -4.93
CA PHE A 358 22.71 2.81 -3.53
C PHE A 358 22.70 4.05 -2.64
N ALA A 359 21.99 3.96 -1.52
CA ALA A 359 21.92 4.99 -0.51
C ALA A 359 22.90 4.72 0.65
N THR A 360 23.28 5.80 1.32
CA THR A 360 23.88 5.74 2.65
C THR A 360 23.13 6.73 3.54
N THR A 361 22.56 6.26 4.64
CA THR A 361 21.78 7.14 5.52
C THR A 361 22.69 8.06 6.35
N GLY A 362 22.10 9.08 6.95
CA GLY A 362 22.81 10.03 7.81
C GLY A 362 23.20 9.42 9.16
N THR A 363 24.24 10.00 9.77
CA THR A 363 24.74 9.61 11.09
C THR A 363 24.71 10.80 12.06
N ASN A 364 24.91 10.55 13.35
CA ASN A 364 25.08 11.61 14.35
C ASN A 364 26.39 12.42 14.19
N ALA A 365 27.27 12.06 13.24
CA ALA A 365 28.52 12.77 13.00
C ALA A 365 28.32 14.01 12.11
N SER A 366 28.95 15.13 12.47
CA SER A 366 28.79 16.42 11.77
C SER A 366 29.21 16.40 10.29
N SER A 367 30.03 15.45 9.86
CA SER A 367 30.49 15.31 8.47
C SER A 367 29.57 14.49 7.56
N ASN A 368 28.58 13.79 8.12
CA ASN A 368 27.57 13.04 7.36
C ASN A 368 26.27 12.98 8.16
N ARG A 369 25.55 14.10 8.26
CA ARG A 369 24.29 14.17 9.04
C ARG A 369 23.05 13.78 8.27
N ALA A 370 23.09 13.86 6.94
CA ALA A 370 21.90 13.74 6.09
C ALA A 370 22.02 12.70 4.97
N GLY A 371 23.13 11.95 4.91
CA GLY A 371 23.32 10.86 3.96
C GLY A 371 23.78 11.28 2.56
N THR A 372 23.98 10.29 1.69
CA THR A 372 24.49 10.44 0.32
C THR A 372 23.96 9.30 -0.55
N ILE A 373 23.67 9.60 -1.81
CA ILE A 373 23.25 8.64 -2.84
C ILE A 373 24.38 8.52 -3.85
N TYR A 374 24.74 7.30 -4.20
CA TYR A 374 25.81 6.98 -5.13
C TYR A 374 25.28 6.13 -6.27
N THR A 375 25.93 6.21 -7.44
CA THR A 375 25.86 5.14 -8.44
C THR A 375 27.17 4.36 -8.47
N VAL A 376 27.10 3.08 -8.82
CA VAL A 376 28.24 2.20 -9.02
C VAL A 376 28.10 1.52 -10.38
N SER A 377 29.15 1.59 -11.20
CA SER A 377 29.24 0.85 -12.46
C SER A 377 30.34 -0.20 -12.32
N VAL A 378 29.99 -1.47 -12.49
CA VAL A 378 30.89 -2.61 -12.29
C VAL A 378 31.35 -3.16 -13.64
N ASP A 379 32.65 -3.40 -13.79
CA ASP A 379 33.25 -4.04 -14.97
C ASP A 379 33.60 -5.49 -14.68
N PHE A 380 32.86 -6.41 -15.29
CA PHE A 380 33.05 -7.86 -15.22
C PHE A 380 33.91 -8.43 -16.36
N THR A 381 34.55 -7.60 -17.20
CA THR A 381 35.44 -8.06 -18.29
C THR A 381 36.51 -9.04 -17.78
N GLN A 382 36.94 -8.90 -16.52
CA GLN A 382 37.74 -9.88 -15.80
C GLN A 382 36.99 -10.33 -14.54
N ILE A 383 36.07 -11.29 -14.67
CA ILE A 383 35.18 -11.73 -13.57
C ILE A 383 35.89 -12.14 -12.26
N ALA A 384 37.13 -12.64 -12.34
CA ALA A 384 37.92 -12.98 -11.16
C ALA A 384 38.51 -11.76 -10.43
N ASN A 385 38.62 -10.62 -11.12
CA ASN A 385 39.16 -9.35 -10.60
C ASN A 385 38.30 -8.18 -11.11
N PRO A 386 37.01 -8.10 -10.75
CA PRO A 386 36.14 -7.06 -11.24
C PRO A 386 36.61 -5.69 -10.74
N THR A 387 36.32 -4.64 -11.51
CA THR A 387 36.59 -3.26 -11.10
C THR A 387 35.28 -2.48 -11.04
N ALA A 388 35.27 -1.32 -10.40
CA ALA A 388 34.09 -0.46 -10.41
C ALA A 388 34.45 1.01 -10.26
N SER A 389 33.64 1.87 -10.87
CA SER A 389 33.64 3.30 -10.59
C SER A 389 32.39 3.66 -9.80
N ILE A 390 32.56 4.38 -8.70
CA ILE A 390 31.46 4.90 -7.90
C ILE A 390 31.37 6.41 -8.11
N THR A 391 30.17 6.93 -8.29
CA THR A 391 29.90 8.37 -8.48
C THR A 391 28.97 8.87 -7.39
N VAL A 392 29.28 10.03 -6.80
CA VAL A 392 28.34 10.73 -5.92
C VAL A 392 27.25 11.36 -6.78
N LEU A 393 26.05 10.77 -6.73
CA LEU A 393 24.88 11.30 -7.43
C LEU A 393 24.28 12.50 -6.69
N TYR A 394 24.12 12.37 -5.38
CA TYR A 394 23.58 13.42 -4.53
C TYR A 394 24.15 13.34 -3.12
N ASN A 395 24.66 14.47 -2.60
CA ASN A 395 25.17 14.58 -1.23
C ASN A 395 24.33 15.59 -0.45
N ALA A 396 23.52 15.10 0.48
CA ALA A 396 22.59 15.93 1.25
C ALA A 396 23.30 17.01 2.09
N ASN A 397 24.57 16.79 2.46
CA ASN A 397 25.34 17.76 3.23
C ASN A 397 25.84 18.94 2.37
N LEU A 398 25.83 18.81 1.04
CA LEU A 398 26.20 19.87 0.10
C LEU A 398 24.98 20.61 -0.48
N ASP A 399 23.79 20.05 -0.32
CA ASP A 399 22.54 20.73 -0.68
C ASP A 399 22.09 21.64 0.45
N ALA A 400 22.20 22.96 0.25
CA ALA A 400 21.75 23.95 1.23
C ALA A 400 20.25 23.85 1.55
N GLY A 401 19.45 23.33 0.62
CA GLY A 401 18.02 23.08 0.82
C GLY A 401 17.71 21.70 1.39
N GLN A 402 18.70 20.82 1.54
CA GLN A 402 18.54 19.43 2.03
C GLN A 402 17.26 18.78 1.46
N ARG A 403 17.14 18.77 0.13
CA ARG A 403 15.90 18.36 -0.55
C ARG A 403 15.56 16.90 -0.29
N ILE A 404 16.59 16.06 -0.19
CA ILE A 404 16.57 14.67 0.31
C ILE A 404 17.49 14.59 1.54
N ARG A 405 17.05 13.90 2.59
CA ARG A 405 17.70 13.69 3.89
C ARG A 405 17.52 12.24 4.30
N ASN A 406 18.54 11.62 4.88
CA ASN A 406 18.52 10.22 5.31
C ASN A 406 17.91 9.31 4.23
N PRO A 407 18.48 9.30 3.01
CA PRO A 407 18.02 8.38 1.98
C PRO A 407 18.22 6.96 2.50
N ASP A 408 17.18 6.17 2.34
CA ASP A 408 17.11 4.78 2.77
C ASP A 408 16.64 3.96 1.58
N ASN A 409 15.41 3.44 1.61
CA ASN A 409 14.87 2.62 0.54
C ASN A 409 14.87 3.35 -0.81
N LEU A 410 15.17 2.61 -1.87
CA LEU A 410 15.17 3.18 -3.21
C LEU A 410 14.85 2.17 -4.32
N ASP A 411 14.36 2.71 -5.42
CA ASP A 411 14.09 1.97 -6.65
C ASP A 411 14.60 2.76 -7.86
N TRP A 412 15.43 2.13 -8.69
CA TRP A 412 15.74 2.65 -10.01
C TRP A 412 14.66 2.17 -10.98
N ALA A 413 13.58 2.94 -11.04
CA ALA A 413 12.37 2.59 -11.74
C ALA A 413 12.57 2.41 -13.26
N ASP A 414 11.66 1.65 -13.87
CA ASP A 414 11.64 1.32 -15.31
C ASP A 414 11.58 2.57 -16.22
N ASP A 415 11.22 3.74 -15.68
CA ASP A 415 11.22 5.02 -16.40
C ASP A 415 12.60 5.71 -16.46
N GLY A 416 13.63 5.07 -15.88
CA GLY A 416 15.01 5.52 -15.81
C GLY A 416 15.30 6.52 -14.69
N ARG A 417 14.32 6.81 -13.82
CA ARG A 417 14.48 7.70 -12.67
C ARG A 417 14.67 6.90 -11.38
N ILE A 418 15.24 7.55 -10.39
CA ILE A 418 15.51 6.94 -9.09
C ILE A 418 14.51 7.51 -8.09
N TYR A 419 13.73 6.64 -7.45
CA TYR A 419 12.79 7.00 -6.40
C TYR A 419 13.41 6.62 -5.06
N VAL A 420 13.42 7.56 -4.11
CA VAL A 420 14.14 7.42 -2.84
C VAL A 420 13.20 7.79 -1.72
N GLN A 421 13.15 6.95 -0.70
CA GLN A 421 12.43 7.17 0.54
C GLN A 421 13.39 7.71 1.61
N GLU A 422 12.86 8.53 2.53
CA GLU A 422 13.62 9.08 3.66
C GLU A 422 13.31 8.26 4.93
N ASP A 423 14.35 7.77 5.62
CA ASP A 423 14.32 7.19 6.98
C ASP A 423 14.31 8.28 8.05
N ARG A 424 13.87 7.93 9.25
CA ARG A 424 13.96 8.74 10.45
C ARG A 424 15.42 9.18 10.71
N ALA A 425 15.57 10.41 11.18
CA ALA A 425 16.90 10.95 11.50
C ALA A 425 17.07 11.36 12.95
N ALA A 426 18.35 11.53 13.29
CA ALA A 426 18.79 12.17 14.52
C ALA A 426 18.05 13.48 14.83
N THR A 427 17.86 13.75 16.12
CA THR A 427 17.13 14.92 16.63
C THR A 427 17.56 16.21 15.94
N GLY A 428 16.59 16.91 15.34
CA GLY A 428 16.76 18.22 14.71
C GLY A 428 17.16 18.20 13.22
N LEU A 429 17.27 17.04 12.54
CA LEU A 429 17.41 17.03 11.07
C LEU A 429 16.07 17.30 10.36
N PHE A 430 14.97 16.81 10.93
CA PHE A 430 13.62 16.98 10.40
C PHE A 430 12.75 18.01 11.17
N GLY A 431 13.16 18.41 12.39
CA GLY A 431 12.36 19.28 13.28
C GLY A 431 12.60 20.79 13.16
N ASP A 432 12.14 21.56 14.15
CA ASP A 432 12.28 23.03 14.20
C ASP A 432 13.72 23.50 13.93
N GLY A 433 13.89 24.28 12.85
CA GLY A 433 15.19 24.79 12.40
C GLY A 433 15.90 23.92 11.34
N ALA A 434 15.26 22.83 10.88
CA ALA A 434 15.70 22.10 9.69
C ALA A 434 15.71 23.01 8.45
N ALA A 435 16.65 22.78 7.53
CA ALA A 435 16.73 23.53 6.27
C ALA A 435 15.50 23.28 5.37
N ASN A 436 14.89 22.12 5.54
CA ASN A 436 13.69 21.66 4.87
C ASN A 436 12.66 21.23 5.94
N GLY A 437 11.48 21.84 5.92
CA GLY A 437 10.40 21.59 6.89
C GLY A 437 9.40 20.50 6.48
N HIS A 438 9.73 19.69 5.47
CA HIS A 438 8.90 18.54 5.06
C HIS A 438 9.12 17.34 5.97
N ASP A 439 8.07 16.54 6.15
CA ASP A 439 8.14 15.22 6.79
C ASP A 439 8.84 14.20 5.88
N ALA A 440 9.04 12.97 6.37
CA ALA A 440 9.59 11.89 5.56
C ALA A 440 8.79 11.75 4.26
N SER A 441 9.50 11.50 3.17
CA SER A 441 8.95 11.68 1.83
C SER A 441 9.55 10.72 0.84
N ILE A 442 8.84 10.59 -0.27
CA ILE A 442 9.31 9.90 -1.47
C ILE A 442 9.74 10.95 -2.47
N LEU A 443 10.99 10.91 -2.90
CA LEU A 443 11.57 11.86 -3.84
C LEU A 443 12.10 11.14 -5.07
N ARG A 444 11.86 11.75 -6.23
CA ARG A 444 12.33 11.26 -7.52
C ARG A 444 13.51 12.10 -8.00
N ILE A 445 14.61 11.44 -8.35
CA ILE A 445 15.81 12.00 -8.96
C ILE A 445 15.86 11.61 -10.43
N ASP A 446 16.08 12.59 -11.31
CA ASP A 446 16.53 12.34 -12.67
C ASP A 446 18.07 12.18 -12.64
N PRO A 447 18.63 10.97 -12.85
CA PRO A 447 20.07 10.75 -12.74
C PRO A 447 20.88 11.48 -13.82
N THR A 448 20.26 11.90 -14.93
CA THR A 448 20.94 12.61 -16.01
C THR A 448 21.05 14.11 -15.72
N THR A 449 19.99 14.71 -15.18
CA THR A 449 19.95 16.16 -14.94
C THR A 449 20.16 16.56 -13.48
N GLY A 450 20.10 15.61 -12.54
CA GLY A 450 20.08 15.86 -11.10
C GLY A 450 18.81 16.58 -10.61
N ALA A 451 17.74 16.56 -11.40
CA ALA A 451 16.49 17.22 -11.02
C ALA A 451 15.76 16.38 -9.96
N ILE A 452 15.25 17.04 -8.92
CA ILE A 452 14.58 16.39 -7.79
C ILE A 452 13.13 16.86 -7.74
N LEU A 453 12.19 15.92 -7.59
CA LEU A 453 10.76 16.16 -7.43
C LEU A 453 10.23 15.36 -6.23
N ARG A 454 9.45 15.98 -5.35
CA ARG A 454 8.73 15.27 -4.28
C ARG A 454 7.50 14.57 -4.87
N VAL A 455 7.39 13.26 -4.67
CA VAL A 455 6.31 12.41 -5.19
C VAL A 455 5.22 12.22 -4.14
N ALA A 456 5.61 11.99 -2.90
CA ALA A 456 4.71 11.86 -1.78
C ALA A 456 5.40 12.34 -0.49
N GLU A 457 4.60 12.66 0.53
CA GLU A 457 5.04 13.10 1.86
C GLU A 457 4.11 12.49 2.91
N MET A 458 4.63 12.15 4.09
CA MET A 458 3.80 11.66 5.19
C MET A 458 2.64 12.61 5.52
N ASP A 459 1.43 12.05 5.66
CA ASP A 459 0.25 12.76 6.15
C ASP A 459 -0.10 12.29 7.57
N ARG A 460 0.45 13.00 8.55
CA ARG A 460 0.23 12.71 9.97
C ARG A 460 -1.16 13.10 10.47
N SER A 461 -1.99 13.75 9.64
CA SER A 461 -3.39 13.96 9.96
C SER A 461 -4.23 12.69 9.75
N ALA A 462 -3.72 11.72 8.98
CA ALA A 462 -4.37 10.47 8.63
C ALA A 462 -4.27 9.40 9.75
N ILE A 463 -4.54 9.77 11.00
CA ILE A 463 -4.54 8.83 12.15
C ILE A 463 -5.90 8.13 12.23
N ALA A 464 -5.88 6.79 12.30
CA ALA A 464 -7.09 5.97 12.45
C ALA A 464 -7.89 6.35 13.72
N PHE A 465 -9.23 6.30 13.63
CA PHE A 465 -10.13 6.73 14.71
C PHE A 465 -9.91 5.92 16.00
N GLY A 466 -9.38 6.57 17.05
CA GLY A 466 -9.11 5.98 18.36
C GLY A 466 -7.63 5.82 18.69
N ALA A 467 -6.75 5.91 17.69
CA ALA A 467 -5.31 5.98 17.89
C ALA A 467 -4.86 7.43 18.15
N THR A 468 -3.75 7.59 18.85
CA THR A 468 -3.09 8.88 19.08
C THR A 468 -1.66 8.79 18.63
N ASP A 469 -1.18 9.82 17.92
CA ASP A 469 0.23 9.97 17.64
C ASP A 469 0.92 10.62 18.85
N GLY A 470 1.78 9.84 19.51
CA GLY A 470 2.53 10.27 20.69
C GLY A 470 3.56 11.36 20.41
N ALA A 471 3.85 11.64 19.14
CA ALA A 471 4.84 12.62 18.71
C ALA A 471 4.27 13.59 17.65
N ALA A 472 2.97 13.88 17.66
CA ALA A 472 2.25 14.65 16.62
C ALA A 472 2.82 16.05 16.27
N GLY A 473 3.79 16.57 17.04
CA GLY A 473 4.51 17.82 16.76
C GLY A 473 5.95 17.64 16.25
N GLU A 474 6.43 16.40 16.06
CA GLU A 474 7.83 16.09 15.70
C GLU A 474 7.93 15.57 14.26
N ILE A 475 8.17 16.47 13.30
CA ILE A 475 8.34 16.13 11.87
C ILE A 475 9.47 15.10 11.67
N GLY A 476 9.28 14.14 10.75
CA GLY A 476 10.25 13.11 10.40
C GLY A 476 10.38 12.01 11.44
N THR A 477 9.29 11.75 12.18
CA THR A 477 9.20 10.61 13.10
C THR A 477 8.61 9.38 12.44
N TRP A 478 7.70 9.55 11.48
CA TRP A 478 7.19 8.49 10.60
C TRP A 478 8.15 8.33 9.42
N GLU A 479 8.11 7.17 8.76
CA GLU A 479 8.93 6.91 7.58
C GLU A 479 8.13 6.16 6.51
N SER A 480 8.56 6.35 5.27
CA SER A 480 8.13 5.52 4.15
C SER A 480 9.23 4.51 3.95
N SER A 481 8.86 3.25 3.78
CA SER A 481 9.80 2.16 3.57
C SER A 481 9.27 1.29 2.44
N GLY A 482 10.13 0.51 1.79
CA GLY A 482 9.77 -0.27 0.59
C GLY A 482 9.21 0.57 -0.57
N ILE A 483 9.85 0.57 -1.73
CA ILE A 483 9.28 1.19 -2.94
C ILE A 483 9.60 0.35 -4.16
N LEU A 484 8.61 0.21 -5.05
CA LEU A 484 8.75 -0.55 -6.28
C LEU A 484 7.88 0.01 -7.40
N ASP A 485 8.48 0.30 -8.55
CA ASP A 485 7.74 0.51 -9.79
C ASP A 485 7.09 -0.80 -10.24
N VAL A 486 5.76 -0.86 -10.20
CA VAL A 486 4.98 -2.01 -10.66
C VAL A 486 4.24 -1.70 -11.96
N SER A 487 4.52 -0.57 -12.60
CA SER A 487 3.76 -0.08 -13.75
C SER A 487 3.61 -1.13 -14.85
N SER A 488 4.71 -1.77 -15.22
CA SER A 488 4.75 -2.79 -16.28
C SER A 488 3.94 -4.04 -15.93
N LEU A 489 3.94 -4.45 -14.65
CA LEU A 489 3.16 -5.59 -14.14
C LEU A 489 1.65 -5.38 -14.29
N PHE A 490 1.20 -4.12 -14.15
CA PHE A 490 -0.18 -3.67 -14.33
C PHE A 490 -0.50 -3.16 -15.74
N GLY A 491 0.43 -3.31 -16.70
CA GLY A 491 0.23 -2.87 -18.09
C GLY A 491 0.13 -1.36 -18.27
N LYS A 492 0.70 -0.59 -17.33
CA LYS A 492 0.83 0.86 -17.39
C LYS A 492 2.21 1.27 -17.92
N ALA A 493 2.36 2.53 -18.30
CA ALA A 493 3.66 3.06 -18.72
C ALA A 493 4.63 3.09 -17.52
N PRO A 494 5.93 2.78 -17.70
CA PRO A 494 6.93 2.89 -16.65
C PRO A 494 6.86 4.21 -15.85
N GLY A 495 7.10 4.12 -14.54
CA GLY A 495 7.11 5.25 -13.62
C GLY A 495 5.75 5.88 -13.33
N THR A 496 4.65 5.17 -13.59
CA THR A 496 3.29 5.69 -13.41
C THR A 496 2.47 5.02 -12.31
N LEU A 497 2.90 3.88 -11.81
CA LEU A 497 2.31 3.17 -10.67
C LEU A 497 3.40 2.53 -9.82
N PHE A 498 3.43 2.92 -8.56
CA PHE A 498 4.32 2.36 -7.55
C PHE A 498 3.51 1.68 -6.45
N LEU A 499 4.10 0.67 -5.85
CA LEU A 499 3.75 0.24 -4.50
C LEU A 499 4.78 0.81 -3.53
N ALA A 500 4.32 1.20 -2.35
CA ALA A 500 5.20 1.61 -1.28
C ALA A 500 4.61 1.28 0.08
N ASP A 501 5.45 1.16 1.10
CA ASP A 501 5.02 0.94 2.47
C ASP A 501 5.20 2.21 3.33
N VAL A 502 4.44 2.24 4.41
CA VAL A 502 4.46 3.30 5.42
C VAL A 502 4.67 2.67 6.78
N GLN A 503 5.63 3.19 7.55
CA GLN A 503 5.81 2.87 8.95
C GLN A 503 5.44 4.08 9.80
N ALA A 504 4.25 4.03 10.41
CA ALA A 504 3.71 5.12 11.21
C ALA A 504 4.19 5.01 12.66
N HIS A 505 5.49 5.25 12.85
CA HIS A 505 6.12 5.31 14.17
C HIS A 505 5.31 6.20 15.13
N SER A 506 5.41 5.97 16.43
CA SER A 506 4.71 6.75 17.47
C SER A 506 3.17 6.74 17.45
N ILE A 507 2.50 6.03 16.52
CA ILE A 507 1.08 5.73 16.69
C ILE A 507 0.89 4.77 17.87
N VAL A 508 0.06 5.19 18.82
CA VAL A 508 -0.35 4.40 19.98
C VAL A 508 -1.87 4.28 19.99
N ASP A 509 -2.37 3.05 20.01
CA ASP A 509 -3.78 2.70 20.25
C ASP A 509 -3.79 1.65 21.37
N PRO A 510 -4.67 1.76 22.38
CA PRO A 510 -4.87 0.68 23.35
C PRO A 510 -5.19 -0.69 22.72
N ASN A 511 -5.68 -0.74 21.47
CA ASN A 511 -5.98 -1.96 20.72
C ASN A 511 -4.85 -2.41 19.76
N LEU A 512 -3.97 -1.52 19.29
CA LEU A 512 -2.84 -1.88 18.39
C LEU A 512 -1.88 -2.86 19.10
N ALA A 513 -1.52 -2.56 20.35
CA ALA A 513 -0.62 -3.41 21.14
C ALA A 513 -1.20 -4.79 21.46
N SER A 514 -2.54 -4.93 21.54
CA SER A 514 -3.21 -6.22 21.79
C SER A 514 -3.28 -7.14 20.56
N ARG A 515 -2.93 -6.61 19.38
CA ARG A 515 -3.03 -7.26 18.07
C ARG A 515 -1.66 -7.40 17.38
N ASP A 516 -0.57 -7.13 18.11
CA ASP A 516 0.81 -7.07 17.60
C ASP A 516 0.98 -6.10 16.40
N LEU A 517 0.21 -5.01 16.40
CA LEU A 517 0.24 -3.97 15.39
C LEU A 517 1.27 -2.92 15.79
N ASP A 518 2.54 -3.31 15.75
CA ASP A 518 3.65 -2.40 15.99
C ASP A 518 3.64 -1.31 14.91
N GLN A 519 3.27 -0.08 15.31
CA GLN A 519 3.38 1.15 14.51
C GLN A 519 2.56 1.19 13.20
N ALA A 520 1.47 0.42 13.14
CA ALA A 520 0.37 0.54 12.17
C ALA A 520 0.80 0.63 10.68
N GLY A 521 1.70 -0.27 10.25
CA GLY A 521 2.21 -0.32 8.88
C GLY A 521 1.12 -0.32 7.79
N GLN A 522 1.36 0.35 6.66
CA GLN A 522 0.39 0.45 5.57
C GLN A 522 1.05 0.26 4.20
N LEU A 523 0.50 -0.66 3.39
CA LEU A 523 0.84 -0.82 1.98
C LEU A 523 -0.03 0.13 1.17
N VAL A 524 0.60 0.95 0.32
CA VAL A 524 -0.05 1.95 -0.52
C VAL A 524 0.28 1.78 -2.00
N ALA A 525 -0.61 2.28 -2.85
CA ALA A 525 -0.37 2.48 -4.27
C ALA A 525 -0.21 3.98 -4.57
N ILE A 526 0.79 4.33 -5.36
CA ILE A 526 1.06 5.71 -5.78
C ILE A 526 0.92 5.79 -7.29
N THR A 527 0.04 6.65 -7.79
CA THR A 527 -0.15 6.86 -9.23
C THR A 527 0.31 8.23 -9.66
N ALA A 528 1.01 8.28 -10.80
CA ALA A 528 1.41 9.53 -11.44
C ALA A 528 0.20 10.34 -11.93
N PRO A 529 0.35 11.67 -12.13
CA PRO A 529 -0.73 12.51 -12.65
C PRO A 529 -1.35 11.93 -13.93
N GLY A 530 -2.66 11.67 -13.90
CA GLY A 530 -3.40 11.12 -15.04
C GLY A 530 -3.20 9.61 -15.28
N ALA A 531 -2.51 8.89 -14.39
CA ALA A 531 -2.27 7.45 -14.47
C ALA A 531 -3.11 6.61 -13.48
N GLY A 532 -4.09 7.24 -12.82
CA GLY A 532 -5.03 6.57 -11.93
C GLY A 532 -5.74 5.38 -12.60
N PHE A 533 -6.32 4.52 -11.79
CA PHE A 533 -7.21 3.49 -12.31
C PHE A 533 -8.49 4.16 -12.80
N GLY A 534 -8.89 3.85 -14.04
CA GLY A 534 -10.18 4.30 -14.57
C GLY A 534 -11.33 3.56 -13.89
N PRO A 535 -12.58 4.00 -14.07
CA PRO A 535 -13.74 3.42 -13.40
C PRO A 535 -13.81 1.90 -13.58
N VAL A 536 -13.97 1.17 -12.47
CA VAL A 536 -14.21 -0.28 -12.50
C VAL A 536 -15.62 -0.56 -13.01
N VAL A 537 -15.74 -1.06 -14.26
CA VAL A 537 -17.03 -1.44 -14.85
C VAL A 537 -17.41 -2.87 -14.43
N SER A 538 -18.55 -2.97 -13.74
CA SER A 538 -19.38 -4.14 -13.36
C SER A 538 -18.96 -5.56 -13.76
N ARG A 539 -19.08 -6.49 -12.80
CA ARG A 539 -18.93 -7.95 -12.92
C ARG A 539 -20.23 -8.63 -12.46
N THR A 540 -20.88 -9.37 -13.35
CA THR A 540 -22.10 -10.16 -13.07
C THR A 540 -21.75 -11.48 -12.36
N ASP A 541 -22.52 -11.85 -11.33
CA ASP A 541 -22.39 -13.13 -10.60
C ASP A 541 -23.57 -14.09 -10.88
N VAL A 542 -23.40 -15.37 -10.57
CA VAL A 542 -24.16 -16.52 -11.15
C VAL A 542 -25.59 -16.69 -10.59
N ASP A 543 -26.03 -15.90 -9.61
CA ASP A 543 -27.30 -16.10 -8.89
C ASP A 543 -28.41 -15.07 -9.20
N GLY A 544 -28.21 -14.20 -10.20
CA GLY A 544 -29.20 -13.18 -10.60
C GLY A 544 -29.32 -12.00 -9.63
N VAL A 545 -28.42 -11.91 -8.65
CA VAL A 545 -28.12 -10.70 -7.87
C VAL A 545 -26.72 -10.25 -8.29
N THR A 546 -26.61 -9.09 -8.93
CA THR A 546 -25.31 -8.55 -9.36
C THR A 546 -24.64 -7.88 -8.17
N ARG A 547 -23.55 -8.46 -7.66
CA ARG A 547 -22.73 -7.84 -6.62
C ARG A 547 -21.50 -7.19 -7.24
N VAL A 548 -21.38 -5.87 -7.08
CA VAL A 548 -20.21 -5.10 -7.50
C VAL A 548 -19.56 -4.49 -6.27
N ILE A 549 -18.26 -4.69 -6.13
CA ILE A 549 -17.43 -4.02 -5.14
C ILE A 549 -16.42 -3.20 -5.92
N GLY A 550 -16.48 -1.88 -5.74
CA GLY A 550 -15.51 -0.91 -6.21
C GLY A 550 -14.14 -1.13 -5.60
N SER A 551 -13.19 -0.43 -6.16
CA SER A 551 -11.83 -0.29 -5.69
C SER A 551 -11.78 0.65 -4.47
N LYS A 552 -10.61 1.14 -4.10
CA LYS A 552 -10.46 2.25 -3.13
C LYS A 552 -10.16 3.58 -3.85
N PHE A 553 -10.56 3.68 -5.11
CA PHE A 553 -10.38 4.82 -6.01
C PHE A 553 -11.76 5.28 -6.49
N ASP A 554 -11.84 6.51 -7.02
CA ASP A 554 -13.08 7.04 -7.61
C ASP A 554 -13.63 6.09 -8.70
N ASP A 555 -14.74 5.42 -8.39
CA ASP A 555 -15.36 4.44 -9.26
C ASP A 555 -16.59 4.96 -9.99
N THR A 556 -16.94 4.29 -11.10
CA THR A 556 -18.27 4.44 -11.71
C THR A 556 -18.89 3.06 -11.83
N ILE A 557 -19.87 2.80 -10.95
CA ILE A 557 -20.55 1.51 -10.82
C ILE A 557 -21.97 1.69 -11.37
N ILE A 558 -22.36 0.87 -12.34
CA ILE A 558 -23.70 0.90 -12.92
C ILE A 558 -24.29 -0.50 -12.78
N GLY A 559 -25.42 -0.60 -12.11
CA GLY A 559 -26.21 -1.81 -11.98
C GLY A 559 -27.02 -2.14 -13.23
N ASP A 560 -27.71 -3.26 -13.19
CA ASP A 560 -28.56 -3.75 -14.27
C ASP A 560 -30.04 -3.71 -13.90
N GLY A 561 -30.89 -4.48 -14.58
CA GLY A 561 -32.33 -4.53 -14.29
C GLY A 561 -32.74 -5.56 -13.22
N ALA A 562 -31.78 -6.10 -12.47
CA ALA A 562 -32.00 -7.06 -11.40
C ALA A 562 -31.72 -6.44 -10.02
N ALA A 563 -32.00 -7.17 -8.94
CA ALA A 563 -31.60 -6.72 -7.61
C ALA A 563 -30.06 -6.71 -7.48
N ASN A 564 -29.48 -5.55 -7.24
CA ASN A 564 -28.04 -5.29 -7.24
C ASN A 564 -27.53 -4.99 -5.83
N ARG A 565 -26.26 -5.32 -5.57
CA ARG A 565 -25.54 -4.88 -4.37
C ARG A 565 -24.25 -4.22 -4.80
N LEU A 566 -24.24 -2.90 -4.81
CA LEU A 566 -23.17 -2.05 -5.34
C LEU A 566 -22.49 -1.35 -4.16
N ILE A 567 -21.17 -1.49 -4.06
CA ILE A 567 -20.37 -0.98 -2.93
C ILE A 567 -19.20 -0.20 -3.51
N GLY A 568 -19.10 1.11 -3.30
CA GLY A 568 -18.01 1.96 -3.79
C GLY A 568 -16.70 1.79 -3.01
N ARG A 569 -16.79 1.69 -1.68
CA ARG A 569 -15.69 1.62 -0.70
C ARG A 569 -15.04 2.98 -0.45
N ALA A 570 -13.97 3.34 -1.13
CA ALA A 570 -13.26 4.59 -0.88
C ALA A 570 -12.99 5.29 -2.20
N GLY A 571 -12.97 6.62 -2.20
CA GLY A 571 -12.97 7.41 -3.43
C GLY A 571 -14.26 8.21 -3.56
N ASN A 572 -14.32 9.14 -4.49
CA ASN A 572 -15.57 9.84 -4.84
C ASN A 572 -16.30 9.00 -5.89
N ASP A 573 -17.19 8.13 -5.43
CA ASP A 573 -17.80 7.13 -6.29
C ASP A 573 -19.07 7.65 -6.97
N ARG A 574 -19.30 7.20 -8.20
CA ARG A 574 -20.58 7.36 -8.89
C ARG A 574 -21.25 6.01 -9.01
N ILE A 575 -22.34 5.80 -8.28
CA ILE A 575 -23.08 4.53 -8.28
C ILE A 575 -24.50 4.76 -8.82
N ASP A 576 -24.89 3.97 -9.82
CA ASP A 576 -26.24 3.92 -10.40
C ASP A 576 -26.85 2.53 -10.14
N GLY A 577 -27.99 2.46 -9.44
CA GLY A 577 -28.68 1.20 -9.10
C GLY A 577 -29.23 0.45 -10.31
N GLY A 578 -29.93 1.15 -11.20
CA GLY A 578 -30.62 0.56 -12.34
C GLY A 578 -32.08 0.24 -11.98
N ASP A 579 -32.71 -0.73 -12.65
CA ASP A 579 -34.04 -1.18 -12.20
C ASP A 579 -33.85 -2.32 -11.20
N GLY A 580 -34.67 -2.43 -10.15
CA GLY A 580 -34.58 -3.58 -9.28
C GLY A 580 -34.93 -3.35 -7.84
N ARG A 581 -34.21 -4.00 -6.94
CA ARG A 581 -34.27 -3.73 -5.51
C ARG A 581 -32.86 -3.80 -5.01
N ASP A 582 -32.28 -2.64 -4.87
CA ASP A 582 -30.85 -2.47 -4.85
C ASP A 582 -30.37 -2.07 -3.47
N VAL A 583 -29.09 -2.32 -3.27
CA VAL A 583 -28.34 -1.88 -2.10
C VAL A 583 -27.14 -1.12 -2.61
N LEU A 584 -27.17 0.20 -2.47
CA LEU A 584 -26.09 1.10 -2.85
C LEU A 584 -25.37 1.55 -1.58
N LEU A 585 -24.06 1.34 -1.53
CA LEU A 585 -23.20 1.79 -0.43
C LEU A 585 -22.05 2.58 -1.05
N GLY A 586 -21.99 3.90 -0.83
CA GLY A 586 -20.90 4.76 -1.31
C GLY A 586 -19.59 4.38 -0.62
N GLY A 587 -19.55 4.61 0.69
CA GLY A 587 -18.41 4.25 1.53
C GLY A 587 -17.74 5.51 2.04
N SER A 588 -16.57 5.88 1.56
CA SER A 588 -15.86 7.08 1.99
C SER A 588 -15.35 7.91 0.84
N GLY A 589 -15.55 9.22 0.93
CA GLY A 589 -15.31 10.13 -0.17
C GLY A 589 -16.63 10.82 -0.50
N ARG A 590 -16.63 11.70 -1.48
CA ARG A 590 -17.83 12.45 -1.86
C ARG A 590 -18.59 11.67 -2.92
N ASP A 591 -19.57 10.89 -2.49
CA ASP A 591 -20.24 9.95 -3.38
C ASP A 591 -21.47 10.55 -4.06
N LEU A 592 -21.75 10.07 -5.27
CA LEU A 592 -22.98 10.31 -6.00
C LEU A 592 -23.71 8.99 -6.19
N LEU A 593 -24.77 8.80 -5.41
CA LEU A 593 -25.59 7.59 -5.38
C LEU A 593 -26.96 7.90 -6.00
N VAL A 594 -27.19 7.38 -7.19
CA VAL A 594 -28.44 7.58 -7.92
C VAL A 594 -29.08 6.23 -8.15
N ASP A 595 -30.39 6.15 -7.97
CA ASP A 595 -31.17 5.07 -8.55
C ASP A 595 -31.92 5.63 -9.77
N SER A 596 -31.54 5.18 -10.97
CA SER A 596 -32.14 5.68 -12.21
C SER A 596 -33.38 4.88 -12.66
N GLY A 597 -33.72 3.78 -11.98
CA GLY A 597 -34.82 2.90 -12.34
C GLY A 597 -35.95 2.86 -11.32
N ASP A 598 -36.80 1.83 -11.45
CA ASP A 598 -37.87 1.52 -10.51
C ASP A 598 -37.36 0.55 -9.44
N GLY A 599 -37.69 0.79 -8.16
CA GLY A 599 -37.25 -0.13 -7.11
C GLY A 599 -37.74 0.16 -5.71
N HIS A 600 -37.16 -0.52 -4.72
CA HIS A 600 -37.44 -0.27 -3.30
C HIS A 600 -36.12 -0.41 -2.55
N ASP A 601 -35.33 0.63 -2.63
CA ASP A 601 -33.88 0.53 -2.56
C ASP A 601 -33.35 0.91 -1.18
N ARG A 602 -32.11 0.52 -0.93
CA ARG A 602 -31.39 0.87 0.29
C ARG A 602 -30.11 1.58 -0.10
N ILE A 603 -30.05 2.86 0.20
CA ILE A 603 -28.94 3.72 -0.21
C ILE A 603 -28.25 4.27 1.03
N GLY A 604 -26.94 4.11 1.12
CA GLY A 604 -26.11 4.64 2.18
C GLY A 604 -24.91 5.39 1.62
N GLY A 605 -24.82 6.70 1.88
CA GLY A 605 -23.69 7.56 1.51
C GLY A 605 -22.41 7.08 2.19
N GLY A 606 -22.36 7.22 3.51
CA GLY A 606 -21.26 6.69 4.32
C GLY A 606 -20.50 7.81 5.01
N ARG A 607 -19.26 8.08 4.61
CA ARG A 607 -18.47 9.23 5.07
C ARG A 607 -18.18 10.15 3.90
N GLY A 608 -18.56 11.42 4.00
CA GLY A 608 -18.33 12.37 2.94
C GLY A 608 -19.49 13.34 2.81
N GLY A 609 -19.45 14.19 1.79
CA GLY A 609 -20.56 15.10 1.51
C GLY A 609 -21.40 14.58 0.35
N ASP A 610 -22.22 13.56 0.63
CA ASP A 610 -22.77 12.68 -0.40
C ASP A 610 -24.03 13.27 -1.06
N GLU A 611 -24.26 12.94 -2.33
CA GLU A 611 -25.48 13.27 -3.07
C GLU A 611 -26.27 11.99 -3.35
N ILE A 612 -27.51 11.91 -2.87
CA ILE A 612 -28.32 10.70 -2.86
C ILE A 612 -29.66 10.96 -3.53
N ALA A 613 -29.97 10.25 -4.61
CA ALA A 613 -31.26 10.25 -5.28
C ALA A 613 -31.86 8.82 -5.26
N GLY A 614 -33.00 8.67 -4.59
CA GLY A 614 -33.69 7.38 -4.41
C GLY A 614 -34.37 6.82 -5.66
N GLY A 615 -34.67 7.68 -6.63
CA GLY A 615 -35.37 7.27 -7.85
C GLY A 615 -36.85 7.03 -7.62
N LEU A 616 -37.43 6.13 -8.42
CA LEU A 616 -38.83 5.75 -8.30
C LEU A 616 -39.00 4.60 -7.32
N GLY A 617 -40.01 4.72 -6.47
CA GLY A 617 -40.43 3.61 -5.63
C GLY A 617 -40.49 4.01 -4.17
N ARG A 618 -39.89 3.20 -3.30
CA ARG A 618 -40.02 3.44 -1.86
C ARG A 618 -38.73 3.07 -1.18
N ASP A 619 -37.93 4.10 -0.99
CA ASP A 619 -36.52 3.94 -0.77
C ASP A 619 -36.15 4.29 0.66
N VAL A 620 -35.05 3.70 1.11
CA VAL A 620 -34.53 3.90 2.46
C VAL A 620 -33.12 4.42 2.34
N MET A 621 -32.97 5.72 2.61
CA MET A 621 -31.74 6.46 2.45
C MET A 621 -31.11 6.79 3.80
N ALA A 622 -29.77 6.78 3.84
CA ALA A 622 -28.97 7.31 4.94
C ALA A 622 -27.77 8.05 4.38
N GLY A 623 -27.55 9.29 4.83
CA GLY A 623 -26.39 10.10 4.40
C GLY A 623 -25.12 9.63 5.10
N GLY A 624 -25.22 9.34 6.40
CA GLY A 624 -24.09 8.98 7.24
C GLY A 624 -23.40 10.21 7.84
N LYS A 625 -22.08 10.27 7.72
CA LYS A 625 -21.25 11.35 8.27
C LYS A 625 -20.86 12.31 7.16
N GLY A 626 -21.17 13.58 7.36
CA GLY A 626 -20.65 14.69 6.58
C GLY A 626 -21.74 15.68 6.27
N HIS A 627 -21.79 16.24 5.07
CA HIS A 627 -22.81 17.22 4.65
C HIS A 627 -23.55 16.66 3.44
N ASP A 628 -24.67 15.99 3.70
CA ASP A 628 -25.32 15.12 2.71
C ASP A 628 -26.50 15.84 2.04
N VAL A 629 -26.77 15.52 0.77
CA VAL A 629 -27.85 16.10 -0.02
C VAL A 629 -28.75 14.99 -0.53
N PHE A 630 -30.03 15.01 -0.14
CA PHE A 630 -31.06 14.09 -0.62
C PHE A 630 -31.86 14.76 -1.72
N VAL A 631 -31.73 14.27 -2.95
CA VAL A 631 -32.27 14.89 -4.16
C VAL A 631 -33.53 14.17 -4.61
N PHE A 632 -34.57 14.95 -4.94
CA PHE A 632 -35.79 14.48 -5.57
C PHE A 632 -35.99 15.22 -6.89
N HIS A 633 -36.08 14.48 -7.98
CA HIS A 633 -36.19 15.02 -9.33
C HIS A 633 -37.62 15.18 -9.80
N ALA A 634 -38.56 14.41 -9.21
CA ALA A 634 -39.96 14.46 -9.55
C ALA A 634 -40.87 14.22 -8.33
N ILE A 635 -42.16 14.53 -8.46
CA ILE A 635 -43.14 14.29 -7.39
C ILE A 635 -43.37 12.80 -7.14
N GLU A 636 -43.12 11.97 -8.16
CA GLU A 636 -43.23 10.51 -8.12
C GLU A 636 -42.20 9.87 -7.18
N ASP A 637 -41.02 10.48 -7.02
CA ASP A 637 -39.92 9.99 -6.18
C ASP A 637 -40.30 9.95 -4.68
N GLY A 638 -41.25 10.77 -4.23
CA GLY A 638 -41.63 10.86 -2.82
C GLY A 638 -42.93 10.17 -2.42
N GLY A 639 -43.78 9.73 -3.37
CA GLY A 639 -45.05 9.04 -3.11
C GLY A 639 -46.07 9.74 -2.17
N ALA A 640 -47.24 10.14 -2.70
CA ALA A 640 -48.29 10.80 -1.89
C ALA A 640 -48.86 9.93 -0.75
N ALA A 641 -48.86 8.60 -0.90
CA ALA A 641 -49.45 7.64 0.03
C ALA A 641 -48.41 7.09 1.03
N ARG A 642 -48.85 6.78 2.26
CA ARG A 642 -47.94 6.34 3.35
C ARG A 642 -47.14 5.07 3.02
N GLY A 643 -47.64 4.21 2.13
CA GLY A 643 -46.97 2.98 1.73
C GLY A 643 -45.76 3.19 0.82
N ASP A 644 -45.74 4.34 0.14
CA ASP A 644 -44.91 4.62 -1.04
C ASP A 644 -43.94 5.78 -0.77
N ARG A 645 -43.79 6.18 0.49
CA ARG A 645 -42.89 7.26 0.87
C ARG A 645 -41.48 6.75 1.07
N ASP A 646 -40.57 7.52 0.50
CA ASP A 646 -39.17 7.48 0.85
C ASP A 646 -38.92 7.81 2.31
N ARG A 647 -37.87 7.19 2.84
CA ARG A 647 -37.47 7.32 4.23
C ARG A 647 -36.00 7.65 4.36
N ILE A 648 -35.73 8.85 4.86
CA ILE A 648 -34.39 9.25 5.28
C ILE A 648 -34.21 8.91 6.76
N LYS A 649 -33.15 8.16 7.08
CA LYS A 649 -32.94 7.56 8.40
C LYS A 649 -32.24 8.44 9.41
N ASP A 650 -31.39 9.34 8.96
CA ASP A 650 -30.39 10.00 9.81
C ASP A 650 -30.22 11.49 9.52
N PHE A 651 -31.18 12.12 8.83
CA PHE A 651 -31.16 13.55 8.50
C PHE A 651 -30.83 14.44 9.72
N ARG A 652 -29.81 15.29 9.57
CA ARG A 652 -29.33 16.25 10.57
C ARG A 652 -29.62 17.67 10.11
N HIS A 653 -30.56 18.32 10.81
CA HIS A 653 -30.86 19.74 10.63
C HIS A 653 -29.61 20.62 10.68
N GLY A 654 -29.49 21.56 9.74
CA GLY A 654 -28.37 22.50 9.63
C GLY A 654 -27.05 21.88 9.15
N VAL A 655 -27.06 20.61 8.75
CA VAL A 655 -25.91 19.90 8.18
C VAL A 655 -26.28 19.34 6.82
N ASP A 656 -27.35 18.54 6.77
CA ASP A 656 -27.84 17.88 5.56
C ASP A 656 -28.91 18.73 4.87
N LEU A 657 -29.13 18.49 3.57
CA LEU A 657 -30.09 19.21 2.73
C LEU A 657 -31.07 18.26 2.04
N ILE A 658 -32.31 18.72 1.84
CA ILE A 658 -33.28 18.10 0.94
C ILE A 658 -33.39 19.01 -0.29
N ASP A 659 -32.97 18.51 -1.45
CA ASP A 659 -33.05 19.23 -2.71
C ASP A 659 -34.32 18.85 -3.48
N LEU A 660 -35.20 19.83 -3.64
CA LEU A 660 -36.45 19.75 -4.41
C LEU A 660 -36.43 20.70 -5.61
N SER A 661 -35.29 21.32 -5.92
CA SER A 661 -35.18 22.38 -6.93
C SER A 661 -35.43 21.89 -8.36
N ALA A 662 -35.41 20.57 -8.58
CA ALA A 662 -35.74 19.95 -9.86
C ALA A 662 -37.25 19.71 -10.05
N ILE A 663 -38.05 19.84 -8.99
CA ILE A 663 -39.51 19.63 -9.04
C ILE A 663 -40.19 20.96 -9.36
N ASP A 664 -40.95 20.99 -10.45
CA ASP A 664 -41.89 22.07 -10.71
C ASP A 664 -42.99 22.07 -9.64
N ALA A 665 -42.90 23.00 -8.69
CA ALA A 665 -43.79 23.08 -7.55
C ALA A 665 -45.23 23.44 -7.94
N ASN A 666 -45.50 23.87 -9.18
CA ASN A 666 -46.84 24.17 -9.64
C ASN A 666 -47.02 23.85 -11.12
N GLY A 667 -47.36 22.59 -11.42
CA GLY A 667 -47.65 22.14 -12.78
C GLY A 667 -48.87 22.80 -13.46
N ALA A 668 -49.63 23.66 -12.76
CA ALA A 668 -50.69 24.48 -13.34
C ALA A 668 -50.22 25.89 -13.75
N ALA A 669 -49.05 26.34 -13.28
CA ALA A 669 -48.43 27.59 -13.67
C ALA A 669 -47.55 27.42 -14.92
N ALA A 670 -47.30 28.51 -15.63
CA ALA A 670 -46.37 28.49 -16.76
C ALA A 670 -44.94 28.75 -16.27
N GLY A 671 -44.01 27.85 -16.60
CA GLY A 671 -42.61 27.91 -16.17
C GLY A 671 -42.33 26.93 -15.03
N ASP A 672 -41.11 26.97 -14.52
CA ASP A 672 -40.66 26.15 -13.40
C ASP A 672 -40.81 26.95 -12.10
N ALA A 673 -41.67 26.48 -11.18
CA ALA A 673 -41.96 27.18 -9.94
C ALA A 673 -41.22 26.55 -8.74
N ALA A 674 -40.60 27.38 -7.92
CA ALA A 674 -40.02 26.96 -6.64
C ALA A 674 -41.09 26.76 -5.56
N PHE A 675 -40.85 25.84 -4.63
CA PHE A 675 -41.74 25.69 -3.47
C PHE A 675 -41.65 26.87 -2.50
N SER A 676 -42.79 27.25 -1.94
CA SER A 676 -42.91 28.18 -0.82
C SER A 676 -42.96 27.43 0.51
N PHE A 677 -41.88 27.50 1.29
CA PHE A 677 -41.80 26.82 2.59
C PHE A 677 -42.65 27.50 3.68
N LEU A 678 -43.63 26.77 4.20
CA LEU A 678 -44.47 27.14 5.32
C LEU A 678 -43.73 26.86 6.64
N SER A 679 -43.00 27.86 7.14
CA SER A 679 -42.10 27.76 8.31
C SER A 679 -42.77 27.38 9.65
N GLY A 680 -44.10 27.44 9.73
CA GLY A 680 -44.84 27.04 10.92
C GLY A 680 -44.83 25.51 11.15
N LYS A 681 -44.42 25.07 12.35
CA LYS A 681 -44.53 23.66 12.75
C LYS A 681 -45.98 23.17 12.62
N ASN A 682 -46.20 22.13 11.81
CA ASN A 682 -47.52 21.60 11.47
C ASN A 682 -48.45 22.61 10.76
N ALA A 683 -47.91 23.62 10.07
CA ALA A 683 -48.71 24.56 9.27
C ALA A 683 -49.60 23.82 8.27
N SER A 684 -50.83 24.29 8.03
CA SER A 684 -51.72 23.70 7.03
C SER A 684 -51.53 24.38 5.67
N PHE A 685 -51.74 23.65 4.58
CA PHE A 685 -51.79 24.24 3.25
C PHE A 685 -52.90 25.28 3.17
N SER A 686 -52.60 26.44 2.59
CA SER A 686 -53.56 27.52 2.36
C SER A 686 -54.44 27.25 1.13
N GLY A 687 -53.90 26.46 0.18
CA GLY A 687 -54.48 26.16 -1.13
C GLY A 687 -53.96 27.09 -2.24
N ALA A 688 -52.75 27.63 -2.08
CA ALA A 688 -52.12 28.49 -3.09
C ALA A 688 -51.39 27.72 -4.20
N GLY A 689 -51.18 26.40 -4.04
CA GLY A 689 -50.25 25.61 -4.85
C GLY A 689 -48.79 25.97 -4.54
N ALA A 690 -47.83 25.14 -4.97
CA ALA A 690 -46.41 25.27 -4.65
C ALA A 690 -46.10 25.45 -3.15
N GLU A 691 -46.85 24.82 -2.25
CA GLU A 691 -46.61 24.96 -0.80
C GLU A 691 -45.86 23.74 -0.27
N LEU A 692 -44.81 23.97 0.53
CA LEU A 692 -44.05 22.93 1.23
C LEU A 692 -44.22 23.09 2.73
N ARG A 693 -44.52 21.99 3.43
CA ARG A 693 -44.70 21.98 4.90
C ARG A 693 -44.01 20.78 5.52
N TRP A 694 -43.94 20.80 6.86
CA TRP A 694 -43.57 19.62 7.63
C TRP A 694 -44.47 19.42 8.87
N TYR A 695 -44.57 18.19 9.35
CA TYR A 695 -45.31 17.85 10.56
C TYR A 695 -44.79 16.60 11.27
N LEU A 696 -45.04 16.50 12.57
CA LEU A 696 -44.59 15.37 13.41
C LEU A 696 -45.67 14.30 13.56
N VAL A 697 -45.25 13.03 13.46
CA VAL A 697 -46.06 11.82 13.63
C VAL A 697 -45.55 10.99 14.81
N ASN A 698 -46.47 10.29 15.48
CA ASN A 698 -46.26 9.38 16.62
C ASN A 698 -45.74 9.98 17.94
N ARG A 699 -45.01 11.10 17.97
CA ARG A 699 -44.72 12.00 19.14
C ARG A 699 -44.65 11.38 20.55
N LYS A 700 -44.20 10.14 20.69
CA LYS A 700 -44.21 9.39 21.95
C LYS A 700 -42.83 9.26 22.57
N GLY A 701 -41.80 9.78 21.89
CA GLY A 701 -40.40 9.58 22.26
C GLY A 701 -39.93 8.15 22.02
N ASP A 702 -40.59 7.43 21.12
CA ASP A 702 -40.26 6.04 20.78
C ASP A 702 -39.76 5.91 19.34
N ALA A 703 -39.26 4.72 18.98
CA ALA A 703 -38.65 4.46 17.66
C ALA A 703 -39.61 4.63 16.46
N HIS A 704 -40.91 4.84 16.70
CA HIS A 704 -41.90 5.09 15.65
C HIS A 704 -42.16 6.59 15.43
N ASP A 705 -41.46 7.47 16.16
CA ASP A 705 -41.50 8.92 15.93
C ASP A 705 -40.94 9.27 14.54
N LYS A 706 -41.67 10.12 13.83
CA LYS A 706 -41.32 10.53 12.46
C LYS A 706 -41.61 12.00 12.23
N THR A 707 -40.86 12.58 11.31
CA THR A 707 -41.14 13.88 10.71
C THR A 707 -41.53 13.65 9.26
N VAL A 708 -42.61 14.28 8.81
CA VAL A 708 -43.06 14.15 7.41
C VAL A 708 -42.94 15.51 6.76
N VAL A 709 -42.24 15.57 5.64
CA VAL A 709 -42.25 16.71 4.71
C VAL A 709 -43.34 16.42 3.68
N ALA A 710 -44.11 17.44 3.32
CA ALA A 710 -45.23 17.28 2.40
C ALA A 710 -45.37 18.53 1.52
N ALA A 711 -45.61 18.33 0.23
CA ALA A 711 -45.81 19.38 -0.76
C ALA A 711 -47.21 19.30 -1.39
N ASP A 712 -47.83 20.45 -1.59
CA ASP A 712 -49.09 20.67 -2.32
C ASP A 712 -48.76 21.49 -3.57
N THR A 713 -48.84 20.85 -4.73
CA THR A 713 -48.44 21.40 -6.01
C THR A 713 -49.60 22.04 -6.78
N ASP A 714 -50.83 21.54 -6.58
CA ASP A 714 -52.01 21.97 -7.35
C ASP A 714 -52.99 22.87 -6.56
N GLY A 715 -52.75 23.06 -5.26
CA GLY A 715 -53.53 23.92 -4.37
C GLY A 715 -54.82 23.29 -3.85
N ASP A 716 -55.02 21.98 -4.01
CA ASP A 716 -56.22 21.28 -3.53
C ASP A 716 -56.22 21.01 -2.01
N ARG A 717 -55.15 21.42 -1.32
CA ARG A 717 -54.85 21.23 0.13
C ARG A 717 -54.57 19.78 0.52
N LYS A 718 -54.40 18.89 -0.44
CA LYS A 718 -53.79 17.58 -0.24
C LYS A 718 -52.33 17.69 -0.65
N ALA A 719 -51.55 16.71 -0.20
CA ALA A 719 -50.15 16.69 -0.56
C ALA A 719 -49.93 15.64 -1.64
N ASP A 720 -49.25 16.07 -2.68
CA ASP A 720 -48.90 15.33 -3.89
C ASP A 720 -47.57 14.60 -3.74
N PHE A 721 -46.69 15.12 -2.88
CA PHE A 721 -45.37 14.57 -2.57
C PHE A 721 -45.17 14.50 -1.06
N LYS A 722 -44.62 13.39 -0.53
CA LYS A 722 -44.34 13.25 0.91
C LYS A 722 -43.16 12.34 1.25
N ILE A 723 -42.13 12.88 1.90
CA ILE A 723 -41.03 12.06 2.42
C ILE A 723 -41.08 11.92 3.94
N GLU A 724 -40.54 10.83 4.48
CA GLU A 724 -40.45 10.57 5.91
C GLU A 724 -39.00 10.68 6.42
N LEU A 725 -38.79 11.51 7.44
CA LEU A 725 -37.56 11.50 8.22
C LEU A 725 -37.77 10.69 9.51
N THR A 726 -36.78 9.91 9.89
CA THR A 726 -36.81 9.18 11.16
C THR A 726 -36.57 10.13 12.33
N GLY A 727 -37.39 10.01 13.38
CA GLY A 727 -37.28 10.85 14.57
C GLY A 727 -38.02 12.20 14.46
N LEU A 728 -37.88 13.01 15.51
CA LEU A 728 -38.51 14.32 15.64
C LEU A 728 -37.54 15.42 15.22
N VAL A 729 -37.39 15.63 13.91
CA VAL A 729 -36.53 16.66 13.32
C VAL A 729 -37.30 17.99 13.26
N HIS A 730 -36.60 19.08 13.58
CA HIS A 730 -37.16 20.43 13.49
C HIS A 730 -36.63 21.11 12.23
N LEU A 731 -37.45 21.19 11.19
CA LEU A 731 -37.05 21.71 9.88
C LEU A 731 -37.29 23.21 9.75
N THR A 732 -36.42 23.86 8.99
CA THR A 732 -36.40 25.27 8.63
C THR A 732 -36.17 25.44 7.14
N GLY A 733 -36.33 26.65 6.61
CA GLY A 733 -36.11 26.90 5.19
C GLY A 733 -34.67 26.65 4.72
N SER A 734 -33.68 26.66 5.61
CA SER A 734 -32.29 26.38 5.26
C SER A 734 -31.97 24.89 5.11
N ASP A 735 -32.90 24.01 5.46
CA ASP A 735 -32.76 22.56 5.25
C ASP A 735 -33.17 22.13 3.84
N PHE A 736 -33.58 23.09 2.99
CA PHE A 736 -34.10 22.83 1.66
C PHE A 736 -33.38 23.64 0.59
N VAL A 737 -33.20 23.02 -0.58
CA VAL A 737 -32.90 23.70 -1.84
C VAL A 737 -34.20 23.67 -2.67
N LEU A 738 -34.77 24.84 -2.97
CA LEU A 738 -36.12 25.00 -3.52
C LEU A 738 -36.16 25.79 -4.82
#